data_AF-A0A8C0NCU9-F1
#
_entry.id   AF-A0A8C0NCU9-F1
#
_cell.length_a   1.000
_cell.length_b   1.000
_cell.length_c   1.000
_cell.angle_alpha   90.00
_cell.angle_beta   90.00
_cell.angle_gamma   90.00
#
_symmetry.space_group_name_H-M   'P 1'
#
loop_
_entity.id
_entity.type
_entity.pdbx_description
1 polymer ?
#
loop_
_entity_poly.entity_id
_entity_poly.type
_entity_poly.pdbx_seq_one_letter_code
_entity_poly.pdbx_strand_id
1 'polypeptide(L)'
;CLTRAQAAGAAGLGGPGGGAGRASPGPPDLRPPPAPRAQFRARAEDEGECGRLPPRAVQVPPAPRPRTHPEVRQRGRGLPGKRGAALRQVAGRPARGPGRRTAARSPAPRSSLPGSAGANGRACPRSRAAARQPPRCGPLGPLHPPPRDPAGPSQGLALTRRPLPALQTQWKVLLGLLGLAALVTVITVPAVLLSKGNDAAADSRRTYTLTDYLKNTFRVKFYSLRWISDHEYLYKQENNILLFNAEYGNSSIFLENSTFEEFEHSINDYSVSPDGQFILLEYNYVKQWRHSYTASYDIYDLKKRQLITAEKIPNNTQWITWSPEGHKLAYVWNNDVYVKNEPNISSQRITWNGKENVIYNGITDWVYEEEVFSAYSALWWSPKGTFLAYAQFNDTEVPLIEYSFYSDESLQYPKTVRIPYPKAGAINPTVKLFVVKTDNLISGTNATSVEISPPPDILTGDYYLCDVTWVNEERISMQWLRRIQNYSVMDIYDYNSTSGWISSSAQKHIEMSTTGWVGRFRPSEPHFTSDGKSFYKIISNGDGYKHICQFQIDKQDCTFITKGAWEVIGIEALTSDYLYYISNEYKGMPGGRNLYKIQLNDYTKVTCLSCELNPERCQYYSVLFSKDAKYYQLRCSGPGLPLYTLHRSSDDKELRVLEDNSALDKMLQDVQMPSKKLDSIILHETKFWYQMILPPHFDSSKKYPLLIDVYAGPCSQKADAVFRLNWATYLASTENIIVASFDGRGSGYQGDKIMHAVNRRLGTFEVQDQIDAARQFSKMGFVDDKRIAIWGWSYGGYVTSMVLGAGSGVFKCGIAVAPVSRWEYYDSVYTERYMGLPTPEDNLDYYRNSTVMSRAENFKQVEYLLIHGTADDNVHFQQSAQISKALVDAGVDFQAMWYTDEDHGIASSTAHQHIYTHMSHFIKQCFSLP
;
A
#
# COMPACT_ATOMS: atom_id res chain seq x y z
N CYS A 1 -17.16 -4.53 66.61
CA CYS A 1 -18.55 -4.07 66.39
C CYS A 1 -18.83 -4.10 64.89
N LEU A 2 -19.92 -4.75 64.44
CA LEU A 2 -21.19 -4.12 64.00
C LEU A 2 -20.98 -3.25 62.72
N THR A 3 -21.69 -3.40 61.59
CA THR A 3 -22.84 -4.25 61.14
C THR A 3 -23.04 -4.03 59.61
N ARG A 4 -23.81 -4.77 58.78
CA ARG A 4 -24.75 -5.92 58.93
C ARG A 4 -25.00 -6.62 57.56
N ALA A 5 -25.36 -7.92 57.61
CA ALA A 5 -26.43 -8.62 56.83
C ALA A 5 -26.45 -8.62 55.27
N GLN A 6 -26.96 -9.63 54.57
CA GLN A 6 -27.48 -10.99 54.91
C GLN A 6 -27.30 -11.89 53.65
N ALA A 7 -26.80 -13.14 53.76
CA ALA A 7 -27.55 -14.43 53.88
C ALA A 7 -28.43 -14.79 52.65
N ALA A 8 -28.54 -16.04 52.18
CA ALA A 8 -28.19 -17.38 52.73
C ALA A 8 -27.82 -18.37 51.56
N GLY A 9 -27.46 -19.66 51.74
CA GLY A 9 -27.33 -20.53 52.93
C GLY A 9 -27.02 -22.00 52.59
N ALA A 10 -27.00 -22.89 53.61
CA ALA A 10 -26.66 -24.34 53.62
C ALA A 10 -25.18 -24.70 53.29
N ALA A 11 -24.33 -25.31 54.15
CA ALA A 11 -24.40 -26.50 55.04
C ALA A 11 -24.01 -27.81 54.32
N GLY A 12 -23.25 -28.78 54.87
CA GLY A 12 -22.53 -28.96 56.16
C GLY A 12 -22.03 -30.44 56.20
N LEU A 13 -20.92 -30.88 56.80
CA LEU A 13 -20.53 -30.97 58.22
C LEU A 13 -19.16 -31.70 58.32
N GLY A 14 -18.41 -31.59 59.43
CA GLY A 14 -17.35 -32.58 59.78
C GLY A 14 -16.05 -32.03 60.39
N GLY A 15 -15.69 -32.49 61.59
CA GLY A 15 -14.40 -32.32 62.30
C GLY A 15 -14.32 -33.35 63.43
N PRO A 16 -13.41 -33.26 64.45
CA PRO A 16 -12.41 -32.20 64.73
C PRO A 16 -11.00 -32.74 65.15
N GLY A 17 -10.06 -31.84 65.52
CA GLY A 17 -8.93 -32.20 66.42
C GLY A 17 -7.69 -31.27 66.42
N GLY A 18 -7.20 -30.83 67.60
CA GLY A 18 -5.74 -30.65 67.82
C GLY A 18 -5.07 -29.27 68.06
N GLY A 19 -5.50 -28.47 69.05
CA GLY A 19 -4.66 -27.69 70.01
C GLY A 19 -3.42 -26.80 69.65
N ALA A 20 -3.53 -25.48 69.96
CA ALA A 20 -2.51 -24.50 70.43
C ALA A 20 -1.32 -24.05 69.53
N GLY A 21 -0.78 -22.82 69.61
CA GLY A 21 -1.24 -21.58 70.30
C GLY A 21 -0.16 -20.47 70.45
N ARG A 22 -0.59 -19.18 70.53
CA ARG A 22 0.19 -17.89 70.63
C ARG A 22 0.85 -17.36 69.33
N ALA A 23 1.06 -16.05 69.09
CA ALA A 23 0.44 -14.78 69.57
C ALA A 23 0.93 -13.58 68.67
N SER A 24 0.23 -12.44 68.66
CA SER A 24 0.56 -11.22 67.85
C SER A 24 0.48 -9.93 68.68
N PRO A 25 1.05 -8.79 68.22
CA PRO A 25 0.22 -7.67 67.68
C PRO A 25 0.86 -6.96 66.45
N GLY A 26 0.29 -5.84 65.96
CA GLY A 26 0.57 -5.29 64.59
C GLY A 26 0.88 -3.77 64.41
N PRO A 27 0.13 -3.00 63.55
CA PRO A 27 0.70 -2.14 62.48
C PRO A 27 0.45 -0.61 62.62
N PRO A 28 1.07 0.28 61.80
CA PRO A 28 0.38 0.87 60.61
C PRO A 28 1.28 1.33 59.41
N ASP A 29 0.67 1.96 58.38
CA ASP A 29 1.24 2.59 57.15
C ASP A 29 1.65 4.08 57.28
N LEU A 30 2.44 4.63 56.31
CA LEU A 30 2.26 5.95 55.64
C LEU A 30 3.33 6.27 54.54
N ARG A 31 3.11 7.30 53.70
CA ARG A 31 3.98 7.83 52.58
C ARG A 31 4.53 9.27 52.90
N PRO A 32 5.23 10.08 52.05
CA PRO A 32 5.70 9.93 50.64
C PRO A 32 7.22 10.34 50.37
N PRO A 33 7.67 11.29 49.49
CA PRO A 33 8.80 11.07 48.56
C PRO A 33 10.05 11.97 48.78
N PRO A 34 11.15 11.78 47.99
CA PRO A 34 11.64 12.89 47.14
C PRO A 34 12.42 12.48 45.85
N ALA A 35 12.94 13.47 45.12
CA ALA A 35 13.95 13.39 44.04
C ALA A 35 14.72 14.74 43.97
N PRO A 36 15.77 14.96 43.13
CA PRO A 36 16.73 14.05 42.49
C PRO A 36 18.23 14.46 42.73
N ARG A 37 19.23 13.60 42.40
CA ARG A 37 20.43 13.94 41.57
C ARG A 37 21.55 12.87 41.50
N ALA A 38 22.19 12.84 40.33
CA ALA A 38 23.62 12.62 40.02
C ALA A 38 24.48 11.57 40.77
N GLN A 39 24.87 10.55 40.00
CA GLN A 39 26.25 10.02 39.82
C GLN A 39 27.39 10.51 40.74
N PHE A 40 28.24 9.56 41.16
CA PHE A 40 29.66 9.56 40.74
C PHE A 40 30.30 8.16 40.90
N ARG A 41 30.98 7.65 39.86
CA ARG A 41 31.90 6.50 39.99
C ARG A 41 32.89 6.41 38.82
N ALA A 42 34.11 6.89 39.04
CA ALA A 42 35.28 6.59 38.22
C ALA A 42 36.54 6.83 39.06
N ARG A 43 37.55 5.95 38.93
CA ARG A 43 38.91 6.24 39.40
C ARG A 43 39.93 5.36 38.68
N ALA A 44 40.83 6.00 37.95
CA ALA A 44 42.17 5.54 37.63
C ALA A 44 43.05 6.80 37.56
N GLU A 45 44.22 6.71 38.21
CA GLU A 45 45.56 7.19 37.81
C GLU A 45 45.69 8.19 36.62
N ASP A 46 46.59 9.20 36.64
CA ASP A 46 47.62 9.54 37.66
C ASP A 46 48.09 11.03 37.57
N GLU A 47 48.92 11.47 38.54
CA GLU A 47 49.69 12.75 38.63
C GLU A 47 48.88 14.08 38.61
N GLY A 48 49.30 15.22 39.20
CA GLY A 48 50.43 15.55 40.10
C GLY A 48 50.34 17.02 40.60
N GLU A 49 50.79 17.31 41.84
CA GLU A 49 51.04 18.61 42.53
C GLU A 49 50.15 19.86 42.24
N CYS A 50 49.32 20.39 43.16
CA CYS A 50 49.60 21.16 44.40
C CYS A 50 50.05 22.65 44.24
N GLY A 51 49.13 23.63 44.41
CA GLY A 51 49.46 25.08 44.36
C GLY A 51 48.40 26.09 44.84
N ARG A 52 48.34 26.35 46.16
CA ARG A 52 47.43 27.25 46.93
C ARG A 52 46.95 28.61 46.30
N LEU A 53 45.62 28.78 46.23
CA LEU A 53 44.76 29.90 46.74
C LEU A 53 45.04 31.41 46.40
N PRO A 54 44.00 32.32 46.50
CA PRO A 54 43.87 33.60 45.75
C PRO A 54 44.26 34.87 46.61
N PRO A 55 44.07 36.18 46.21
CA PRO A 55 43.05 36.72 45.28
C PRO A 55 43.30 38.04 44.48
N ARG A 56 42.22 38.50 43.80
CA ARG A 56 41.83 39.87 43.33
C ARG A 56 42.23 40.38 41.92
N ALA A 57 41.18 40.43 41.07
CA ALA A 57 40.62 41.63 40.41
C ALA A 57 41.28 42.20 39.13
N VAL A 58 40.64 43.26 38.60
CA VAL A 58 41.04 44.15 37.47
C VAL A 58 40.66 43.61 36.05
N GLN A 59 39.44 43.92 35.55
CA GLN A 59 39.13 44.87 34.43
C GLN A 59 39.03 44.20 33.03
N VAL A 60 38.28 44.65 32.00
CA VAL A 60 37.19 45.66 31.87
C VAL A 60 36.27 45.37 30.66
N PRO A 61 34.96 45.72 30.72
CA PRO A 61 34.09 46.03 29.57
C PRO A 61 33.49 47.48 29.69
N PRO A 62 32.56 47.99 28.85
CA PRO A 62 32.02 47.57 27.53
C PRO A 62 32.10 48.75 26.48
N ALA A 63 31.19 48.78 25.49
CA ALA A 63 31.06 49.81 24.45
C ALA A 63 30.29 51.10 24.87
N PRO A 64 30.35 52.19 24.06
CA PRO A 64 29.29 53.22 24.08
C PRO A 64 28.85 53.82 22.73
N ARG A 65 27.64 54.44 22.74
CA ARG A 65 27.17 55.54 21.87
C ARG A 65 27.20 56.85 22.71
N PRO A 66 26.71 58.03 22.25
CA PRO A 66 26.93 58.84 21.03
C PRO A 66 27.33 60.32 21.36
N ARG A 67 27.20 61.25 20.38
CA ARG A 67 26.96 62.73 20.45
C ARG A 67 28.08 63.65 19.93
N THR A 68 27.70 64.64 19.10
CA THR A 68 27.74 66.09 19.43
C THR A 68 26.92 66.95 18.45
N HIS A 69 26.62 68.19 18.83
CA HIS A 69 25.89 69.24 18.08
C HIS A 69 26.87 70.38 17.69
N PRO A 70 26.59 71.26 16.69
CA PRO A 70 25.81 72.48 16.96
C PRO A 70 24.88 73.03 15.85
N GLU A 71 23.78 73.63 16.31
CA GLU A 71 23.13 74.90 15.89
C GLU A 71 22.70 75.29 14.44
N VAL A 72 21.41 75.74 14.40
CA VAL A 72 20.91 77.02 13.83
C VAL A 72 20.19 77.11 12.44
N ARG A 73 18.86 77.31 12.57
CA ARG A 73 17.89 78.15 11.79
C ARG A 73 17.18 77.68 10.49
N GLN A 74 15.84 77.83 10.57
CA GLN A 74 14.86 78.23 9.54
C GLN A 74 14.52 77.27 8.38
N ARG A 75 13.37 77.37 7.68
CA ARG A 75 11.94 77.55 8.05
C ARG A 75 11.09 77.54 6.75
N GLY A 76 9.99 76.79 6.69
CA GLY A 76 9.00 76.81 5.59
C GLY A 76 8.60 75.39 5.14
N ARG A 77 7.36 74.89 5.31
CA ARG A 77 6.04 75.29 4.80
C ARG A 77 5.93 75.25 3.27
N GLY A 78 5.11 74.33 2.71
CA GLY A 78 4.91 74.25 1.25
C GLY A 78 4.07 73.10 0.67
N LEU A 79 2.91 72.76 1.26
CA LEU A 79 1.80 72.09 0.54
C LEU A 79 0.65 73.12 0.36
N PRO A 80 -0.34 72.93 -0.55
CA PRO A 80 -0.61 71.82 -1.48
C PRO A 80 -0.83 72.26 -2.97
N GLY A 81 -1.16 71.32 -3.86
CA GLY A 81 -1.64 71.59 -5.23
C GLY A 81 -2.57 70.48 -5.76
N LYS A 82 -3.62 70.82 -6.53
CA LYS A 82 -4.71 69.90 -6.96
C LYS A 82 -5.05 70.04 -8.45
N ARG A 83 -5.52 68.92 -9.04
CA ARG A 83 -6.30 68.79 -10.31
C ARG A 83 -5.59 69.14 -11.64
N GLY A 84 -6.08 68.54 -12.73
CA GLY A 84 -5.88 69.00 -14.11
C GLY A 84 -5.81 67.85 -15.12
N ALA A 85 -6.84 67.66 -15.95
CA ALA A 85 -6.92 66.55 -16.90
C ALA A 85 -6.76 67.00 -18.37
N ALA A 86 -6.36 66.04 -19.21
CA ALA A 86 -6.77 65.83 -20.61
C ALA A 86 -6.06 66.54 -21.81
N LEU A 87 -5.65 65.67 -22.74
CA LEU A 87 -5.85 65.69 -24.21
C LEU A 87 -4.92 66.45 -25.21
N ARG A 88 -4.56 65.66 -26.25
CA ARG A 88 -4.33 65.95 -27.69
C ARG A 88 -2.93 66.28 -28.28
N GLN A 89 -2.40 65.25 -28.97
CA GLN A 89 -2.10 65.17 -30.43
C GLN A 89 -1.22 66.21 -31.15
N VAL A 90 -0.22 65.70 -31.88
CA VAL A 90 0.15 65.97 -33.31
C VAL A 90 1.40 65.11 -33.65
N ALA A 91 1.71 64.63 -34.87
CA ALA A 91 0.92 64.09 -36.00
C ALA A 91 1.88 63.31 -36.95
N GLY A 92 1.41 62.37 -37.78
CA GLY A 92 2.27 61.68 -38.78
C GLY A 92 1.56 60.64 -39.67
N ARG A 93 1.70 60.76 -41.00
CA ARG A 93 1.17 59.91 -42.11
C ARG A 93 1.84 60.38 -43.43
N PRO A 94 1.73 59.73 -44.63
CA PRO A 94 0.62 58.87 -45.13
C PRO A 94 0.99 57.65 -46.04
N ALA A 95 -0.06 56.95 -46.57
CA ALA A 95 -0.13 56.17 -47.84
C ALA A 95 0.63 54.83 -47.96
N ARG A 96 0.22 53.81 -48.76
CA ARG A 96 -1.03 53.45 -49.52
C ARG A 96 -1.04 51.91 -49.82
N GLY A 97 -2.19 51.28 -50.08
CA GLY A 97 -2.34 49.86 -50.56
C GLY A 97 -2.60 49.74 -52.08
N PRO A 98 -3.31 48.72 -52.66
CA PRO A 98 -4.10 47.61 -52.05
C PRO A 98 -4.13 46.21 -52.81
N GLY A 99 -4.97 45.24 -52.36
CA GLY A 99 -5.43 44.02 -53.10
C GLY A 99 -5.63 42.78 -52.17
N ARG A 100 -6.71 41.96 -52.07
CA ARG A 100 -7.73 41.32 -52.96
C ARG A 100 -7.20 40.23 -53.93
N ARG A 101 -7.86 39.07 -54.19
CA ARG A 101 -8.86 38.22 -53.46
C ARG A 101 -9.08 36.88 -54.24
N THR A 102 -9.33 35.75 -53.56
CA THR A 102 -10.13 34.55 -53.99
C THR A 102 -9.83 33.70 -55.26
N ALA A 103 -9.67 32.38 -55.03
CA ALA A 103 -10.37 31.22 -55.67
C ALA A 103 -9.88 30.46 -56.95
N ALA A 104 -9.52 29.18 -56.72
CA ALA A 104 -10.10 27.93 -57.29
C ALA A 104 -9.66 27.29 -58.66
N ARG A 105 -9.45 25.95 -58.57
CA ARG A 105 -9.58 24.83 -59.55
C ARG A 105 -8.55 24.62 -60.70
N SER A 106 -7.89 23.45 -60.62
CA SER A 106 -7.71 22.33 -61.60
C SER A 106 -8.20 22.51 -63.06
N PRO A 107 -7.57 21.85 -64.09
CA PRO A 107 -7.00 20.49 -64.02
C PRO A 107 -5.66 20.22 -64.76
N ALA A 108 -5.20 18.97 -64.73
CA ALA A 108 -4.03 18.43 -65.46
C ALA A 108 -4.38 18.03 -66.93
N PRO A 109 -3.40 17.75 -67.82
CA PRO A 109 -2.85 16.38 -67.89
C PRO A 109 -1.34 16.24 -68.32
N ARG A 110 -0.82 15.00 -68.26
CA ARG A 110 0.16 14.28 -69.14
C ARG A 110 1.29 15.04 -69.90
N SER A 111 2.49 14.48 -70.16
CA SER A 111 3.23 13.28 -69.69
C SER A 111 4.57 13.11 -70.44
N SER A 112 5.67 12.68 -69.80
CA SER A 112 6.75 11.86 -70.41
C SER A 112 7.72 11.29 -69.37
N LEU A 113 8.47 10.24 -69.74
CA LEU A 113 9.43 9.43 -68.97
C LEU A 113 10.61 9.05 -69.91
N PRO A 114 11.81 8.58 -69.47
CA PRO A 114 12.08 7.47 -68.52
C PRO A 114 13.00 7.85 -67.33
N GLY A 115 13.27 7.05 -66.28
CA GLY A 115 12.96 5.66 -65.89
C GLY A 115 13.81 5.29 -64.63
N SER A 116 14.04 4.06 -64.14
CA SER A 116 13.36 2.74 -64.14
C SER A 116 14.41 1.66 -63.76
N ALA A 117 14.27 0.67 -62.87
CA ALA A 117 13.30 0.23 -61.83
C ALA A 117 14.06 -0.78 -60.90
N GLY A 118 13.56 -1.43 -59.83
CA GLY A 118 12.24 -1.52 -59.17
C GLY A 118 12.37 -2.25 -57.80
N ALA A 119 11.51 -1.98 -56.81
CA ALA A 119 10.31 -2.77 -56.41
C ALA A 119 10.62 -4.08 -55.62
N ASN A 120 10.18 -4.30 -54.38
CA ASN A 120 8.83 -4.29 -53.74
C ASN A 120 7.91 -5.46 -54.17
N GLY A 121 7.12 -6.08 -53.29
CA GLY A 121 6.87 -5.77 -51.88
C GLY A 121 5.93 -6.73 -51.12
N ARG A 122 5.35 -6.23 -50.00
CA ARG A 122 4.65 -6.97 -48.91
C ARG A 122 3.36 -7.73 -49.30
N ALA A 123 2.95 -8.67 -48.44
CA ALA A 123 1.71 -9.46 -48.52
C ALA A 123 0.59 -8.97 -47.58
N CYS A 124 -0.68 -9.37 -47.86
CA CYS A 124 -1.85 -9.50 -46.95
C CYS A 124 -3.15 -9.73 -47.78
N PRO A 125 -4.32 -10.14 -47.20
CA PRO A 125 -4.55 -11.04 -46.04
C PRO A 125 -5.80 -11.99 -46.18
N ARG A 126 -6.13 -12.69 -45.07
CA ARG A 126 -7.48 -13.11 -44.58
C ARG A 126 -8.23 -14.37 -45.09
N SER A 127 -8.83 -15.04 -44.09
CA SER A 127 -10.14 -15.74 -44.04
C SER A 127 -10.19 -17.28 -44.17
N ARG A 128 -11.34 -17.87 -43.79
CA ARG A 128 -11.55 -19.26 -43.31
C ARG A 128 -12.78 -19.92 -43.96
N ALA A 129 -12.89 -21.26 -43.76
CA ALA A 129 -14.09 -22.12 -43.82
C ALA A 129 -14.56 -22.60 -45.21
N ALA A 130 -15.11 -23.82 -45.39
CA ALA A 130 -15.12 -25.04 -44.54
C ALA A 130 -15.63 -26.29 -45.31
N ALA A 131 -15.52 -27.46 -44.64
CA ALA A 131 -16.38 -28.67 -44.76
C ALA A 131 -15.99 -29.89 -45.64
N ARG A 132 -15.72 -31.00 -44.92
CA ARG A 132 -16.06 -32.43 -45.17
C ARG A 132 -15.28 -33.30 -46.20
N GLN A 133 -15.04 -34.54 -45.75
CA GLN A 133 -14.45 -35.74 -46.40
C GLN A 133 -15.58 -36.56 -47.13
N PRO A 134 -15.38 -37.76 -47.77
CA PRO A 134 -14.27 -38.76 -47.72
C PRO A 134 -13.91 -39.40 -49.12
N PRO A 135 -13.30 -40.62 -49.26
CA PRO A 135 -11.95 -41.04 -48.84
C PRO A 135 -11.12 -41.87 -49.90
N ARG A 136 -9.90 -42.30 -49.49
CA ARG A 136 -9.10 -43.52 -49.87
C ARG A 136 -7.99 -43.50 -50.97
N CYS A 137 -6.81 -43.96 -50.52
CA CYS A 137 -5.76 -44.79 -51.17
C CYS A 137 -4.80 -44.23 -52.27
N GLY A 138 -3.48 -44.39 -52.06
CA GLY A 138 -2.39 -44.22 -53.05
C GLY A 138 -1.00 -43.92 -52.41
N PRO A 139 0.12 -44.61 -52.77
CA PRO A 139 1.42 -44.44 -52.08
C PRO A 139 2.66 -44.06 -52.95
N LEU A 140 3.81 -43.85 -52.28
CA LEU A 140 5.24 -43.84 -52.72
C LEU A 140 5.91 -42.53 -53.23
N GLY A 141 7.23 -42.41 -52.96
CA GLY A 141 8.16 -41.31 -53.33
C GLY A 141 8.68 -40.51 -52.12
N PRO A 142 9.88 -39.88 -52.12
CA PRO A 142 10.73 -39.50 -53.28
C PRO A 142 12.26 -39.88 -53.18
N LEU A 143 13.09 -39.24 -54.02
CA LEU A 143 14.54 -39.41 -54.25
C LEU A 143 15.43 -38.47 -53.37
N HIS A 144 16.67 -38.78 -52.92
CA HIS A 144 18.00 -38.97 -53.61
C HIS A 144 18.61 -37.63 -54.16
N PRO A 145 19.97 -37.43 -54.34
CA PRO A 145 21.13 -38.34 -54.16
C PRO A 145 22.42 -37.69 -53.46
N PRO A 146 23.71 -37.69 -53.94
CA PRO A 146 24.88 -38.21 -53.17
C PRO A 146 26.23 -37.38 -53.29
N PRO A 147 27.50 -37.93 -53.42
CA PRO A 147 28.36 -38.81 -52.57
C PRO A 147 29.83 -38.30 -52.34
N ARG A 148 30.70 -39.04 -51.60
CA ARG A 148 31.89 -39.79 -52.14
C ARG A 148 32.97 -40.24 -51.12
N ASP A 149 33.34 -41.54 -51.22
CA ASP A 149 34.69 -42.16 -51.29
C ASP A 149 35.71 -41.96 -50.13
N PRO A 150 36.69 -42.88 -49.82
CA PRO A 150 37.58 -43.60 -50.75
C PRO A 150 37.81 -45.12 -50.45
N ALA A 151 38.77 -45.77 -51.14
CA ALA A 151 39.00 -47.22 -51.08
C ALA A 151 40.47 -47.71 -51.21
N GLY A 152 40.86 -48.70 -50.37
CA GLY A 152 41.98 -49.66 -50.56
C GLY A 152 43.44 -49.15 -50.39
N PRO A 153 44.47 -50.00 -50.59
CA PRO A 153 44.46 -51.48 -50.68
C PRO A 153 45.68 -52.21 -50.02
N SER A 154 45.68 -53.57 -50.05
CA SER A 154 46.88 -54.47 -50.07
C SER A 154 47.78 -54.55 -48.80
N GLN A 155 48.64 -55.57 -48.55
CA GLN A 155 48.95 -56.88 -49.17
C GLN A 155 49.68 -57.79 -48.12
N GLY A 156 49.67 -59.14 -48.24
CA GLY A 156 50.54 -60.00 -47.39
C GLY A 156 50.25 -61.51 -47.35
N LEU A 157 51.32 -62.32 -47.45
CA LEU A 157 51.38 -63.80 -47.41
C LEU A 157 50.98 -64.44 -46.05
N ALA A 158 50.91 -65.77 -45.82
CA ALA A 158 50.46 -66.99 -46.53
C ALA A 158 51.04 -68.23 -45.80
N LEU A 159 50.23 -69.28 -45.53
CA LEU A 159 50.62 -70.65 -45.10
C LEU A 159 51.32 -70.77 -43.70
N THR A 160 51.03 -71.73 -42.80
CA THR A 160 50.72 -73.16 -42.96
C THR A 160 49.81 -73.80 -41.86
N ARG A 161 49.06 -74.84 -42.28
CA ARG A 161 48.56 -76.07 -41.60
C ARG A 161 48.54 -76.23 -40.04
N ARG A 162 47.31 -76.43 -39.50
CA ARG A 162 46.76 -77.58 -38.69
C ARG A 162 47.51 -78.09 -37.41
N PRO A 163 46.82 -78.70 -36.39
CA PRO A 163 45.51 -79.38 -36.45
C PRO A 163 44.47 -79.07 -35.34
N LEU A 164 43.32 -79.74 -35.45
CA LEU A 164 42.22 -79.90 -34.47
C LEU A 164 42.34 -81.27 -33.75
N PRO A 165 41.50 -81.62 -32.74
CA PRO A 165 40.82 -80.80 -31.72
C PRO A 165 40.99 -81.37 -30.27
N ALA A 166 40.40 -80.71 -29.26
CA ALA A 166 40.09 -81.34 -27.96
C ALA A 166 38.72 -80.86 -27.44
N LEU A 167 37.90 -81.77 -26.90
CA LEU A 167 36.54 -81.48 -26.45
C LEU A 167 36.53 -80.84 -25.05
N GLN A 168 36.52 -79.50 -24.97
CA GLN A 168 36.28 -78.80 -23.69
C GLN A 168 35.54 -77.45 -23.77
N THR A 169 35.20 -76.97 -24.98
CA THR A 169 34.76 -75.57 -25.17
C THR A 169 33.26 -75.33 -24.97
N GLN A 170 32.41 -76.31 -25.29
CA GLN A 170 30.94 -76.15 -25.29
C GLN A 170 30.39 -75.72 -23.91
N TRP A 171 30.83 -76.39 -22.83
CA TRP A 171 30.33 -76.10 -21.48
C TRP A 171 30.78 -74.73 -20.95
N LYS A 172 31.99 -74.28 -21.33
CA LYS A 172 32.52 -72.96 -20.96
C LYS A 172 31.80 -71.83 -21.71
N VAL A 173 31.42 -72.05 -22.97
CA VAL A 173 30.56 -71.10 -23.72
C VAL A 173 29.15 -71.07 -23.12
N LEU A 174 28.57 -72.22 -22.78
CA LEU A 174 27.23 -72.26 -22.16
C LEU A 174 27.19 -71.56 -20.80
N LEU A 175 28.18 -71.80 -19.94
CA LEU A 175 28.32 -71.10 -18.65
C LEU A 175 28.63 -69.60 -18.83
N GLY A 176 29.42 -69.23 -19.85
CA GLY A 176 29.66 -67.82 -20.19
C GLY A 176 28.40 -67.09 -20.64
N LEU A 177 27.57 -67.74 -21.47
CA LEU A 177 26.28 -67.21 -21.92
C LEU A 177 25.25 -67.14 -20.78
N LEU A 178 25.20 -68.15 -19.91
CA LEU A 178 24.35 -68.12 -18.71
C LEU A 178 24.81 -67.04 -17.71
N GLY A 179 26.12 -66.87 -17.51
CA GLY A 179 26.68 -65.81 -16.68
C GLY A 179 26.41 -64.41 -17.25
N LEU A 180 26.53 -64.24 -18.57
CA LEU A 180 26.20 -62.99 -19.25
C LEU A 180 24.70 -62.70 -19.19
N ALA A 181 23.84 -63.71 -19.40
CA ALA A 181 22.38 -63.57 -19.26
C ALA A 181 21.97 -63.25 -17.82
N ALA A 182 22.60 -63.88 -16.83
CA ALA A 182 22.39 -63.56 -15.41
C ALA A 182 22.86 -62.14 -15.08
N LEU A 183 24.03 -61.70 -15.55
CA LEU A 183 24.54 -60.34 -15.34
C LEU A 183 23.64 -59.30 -16.02
N VAL A 184 23.23 -59.55 -17.27
CA VAL A 184 22.26 -58.69 -17.98
C VAL A 184 20.93 -58.67 -17.24
N THR A 185 20.44 -59.77 -16.69
CA THR A 185 19.20 -59.78 -15.89
C THR A 185 19.36 -59.04 -14.57
N VAL A 186 20.49 -59.21 -13.86
CA VAL A 186 20.80 -58.54 -12.58
C VAL A 186 21.10 -57.04 -12.75
N ILE A 187 21.42 -56.57 -13.96
CA ILE A 187 21.50 -55.14 -14.28
C ILE A 187 20.16 -54.62 -14.81
N THR A 188 19.55 -55.30 -15.78
CA THR A 188 18.33 -54.81 -16.45
C THR A 188 17.07 -54.97 -15.61
N VAL A 189 16.92 -55.98 -14.76
CA VAL A 189 15.74 -56.09 -13.89
C VAL A 189 15.73 -54.97 -12.83
N PRO A 190 16.83 -54.67 -12.10
CA PRO A 190 16.90 -53.48 -11.27
C PRO A 190 16.79 -52.18 -12.08
N ALA A 191 17.43 -52.04 -13.25
CA ALA A 191 17.29 -50.82 -14.05
C ALA A 191 15.85 -50.61 -14.57
N VAL A 192 15.13 -51.67 -14.95
CA VAL A 192 13.73 -51.62 -15.37
C VAL A 192 12.78 -51.44 -14.18
N LEU A 193 13.11 -51.96 -12.99
CA LEU A 193 12.34 -51.70 -11.77
C LEU A 193 12.55 -50.28 -11.23
N LEU A 194 13.77 -49.74 -11.35
CA LEU A 194 14.07 -48.33 -11.03
C LEU A 194 13.45 -47.38 -12.08
N SER A 195 13.43 -47.76 -13.36
CA SER A 195 12.73 -47.02 -14.42
C SER A 195 11.22 -47.04 -14.22
N LYS A 196 10.62 -48.21 -13.97
CA LYS A 196 9.17 -48.35 -13.72
C LYS A 196 8.73 -47.87 -12.34
N GLY A 197 9.67 -47.61 -11.44
CA GLY A 197 9.40 -47.12 -10.09
C GLY A 197 8.91 -45.66 -10.03
N ASN A 198 9.00 -44.92 -11.14
CA ASN A 198 8.69 -43.49 -11.18
C ASN A 198 7.88 -43.04 -12.42
N ASP A 199 7.24 -43.95 -13.15
CA ASP A 199 6.28 -43.63 -14.22
C ASP A 199 4.93 -43.09 -13.67
N ALA A 200 4.98 -42.17 -12.70
CA ALA A 200 3.92 -41.20 -12.53
C ALA A 200 3.93 -40.32 -13.79
N ALA A 201 2.90 -40.48 -14.63
CA ALA A 201 2.86 -39.90 -15.97
C ALA A 201 3.23 -38.40 -15.94
N ALA A 202 4.36 -38.06 -16.56
CA ALA A 202 4.97 -36.74 -16.45
C ALA A 202 3.95 -35.65 -16.81
N ASP A 203 3.71 -34.73 -15.88
CA ASP A 203 2.66 -33.72 -16.00
C ASP A 203 2.91 -32.85 -17.23
N SER A 204 2.12 -33.08 -18.28
CA SER A 204 2.29 -32.47 -19.60
C SER A 204 1.80 -31.03 -19.67
N ARG A 205 1.23 -30.51 -18.57
CA ARG A 205 0.81 -29.13 -18.41
C ARG A 205 2.02 -28.20 -18.34
N ARG A 206 1.83 -26.96 -18.78
CA ARG A 206 2.89 -25.93 -18.74
C ARG A 206 3.03 -25.33 -17.35
N THR A 207 4.17 -24.71 -17.05
CA THR A 207 4.34 -23.88 -15.84
C THR A 207 3.81 -22.45 -16.08
N TYR A 208 3.59 -21.70 -15.00
CA TYR A 208 3.24 -20.29 -14.99
C TYR A 208 4.52 -19.46 -15.10
N THR A 209 4.77 -18.86 -16.26
CA THR A 209 6.07 -18.25 -16.58
C THR A 209 6.17 -16.79 -16.13
N LEU A 210 7.39 -16.25 -16.09
CA LEU A 210 7.62 -14.80 -15.90
C LEU A 210 6.86 -13.97 -16.95
N THR A 211 6.77 -14.46 -18.19
CA THR A 211 5.98 -13.82 -19.26
C THR A 211 4.49 -13.81 -18.95
N ASP A 212 3.95 -14.86 -18.32
CA ASP A 212 2.53 -14.91 -17.94
C ASP A 212 2.17 -13.90 -16.85
N TYR A 213 3.10 -13.67 -15.92
CA TYR A 213 3.00 -12.60 -14.94
C TYR A 213 3.09 -11.22 -15.62
N LEU A 214 4.19 -10.96 -16.32
CA LEU A 214 4.51 -9.66 -16.93
C LEU A 214 3.56 -9.23 -18.06
N LYS A 215 2.84 -10.17 -18.68
CA LYS A 215 1.80 -9.87 -19.68
C LYS A 215 0.37 -10.08 -19.16
N ASN A 216 0.21 -10.45 -17.88
CA ASN A 216 -1.07 -10.74 -17.24
C ASN A 216 -1.95 -11.71 -18.06
N THR A 217 -1.35 -12.82 -18.55
CA THR A 217 -2.04 -13.84 -19.37
C THR A 217 -3.27 -14.39 -18.64
N PHE A 218 -3.12 -14.62 -17.33
CA PHE A 218 -4.13 -15.19 -16.45
C PHE A 218 -4.87 -14.10 -15.68
N ARG A 219 -5.58 -13.22 -16.40
CA ARG A 219 -6.27 -12.08 -15.82
C ARG A 219 -7.35 -12.52 -14.82
N VAL A 220 -7.15 -12.20 -13.54
CA VAL A 220 -8.20 -12.22 -12.51
C VAL A 220 -9.27 -11.20 -12.87
N LYS A 221 -10.54 -11.61 -12.80
CA LYS A 221 -11.69 -10.71 -12.92
C LYS A 221 -12.15 -10.20 -11.56
N PHE A 222 -12.68 -8.98 -11.57
CA PHE A 222 -13.18 -8.24 -10.43
C PHE A 222 -14.57 -7.68 -10.76
N TYR A 223 -15.54 -7.78 -9.85
CA TYR A 223 -16.86 -7.17 -10.04
C TYR A 223 -16.96 -5.83 -9.30
N SER A 224 -16.41 -4.78 -9.90
CA SER A 224 -16.36 -3.44 -9.32
C SER A 224 -17.65 -2.67 -9.58
N LEU A 225 -18.65 -2.85 -8.71
CA LEU A 225 -19.90 -2.08 -8.74
C LEU A 225 -19.82 -0.79 -7.91
N ARG A 226 -20.67 0.18 -8.25
CA ARG A 226 -20.87 1.45 -7.52
C ARG A 226 -22.35 1.59 -7.13
N TRP A 227 -22.68 1.51 -5.84
CA TRP A 227 -24.05 1.75 -5.35
C TRP A 227 -24.46 3.21 -5.53
N ILE A 228 -25.56 3.45 -6.24
CA ILE A 228 -26.14 4.80 -6.36
C ILE A 228 -27.34 4.98 -5.43
N SER A 229 -28.11 3.92 -5.20
CA SER A 229 -29.24 3.89 -4.26
C SER A 229 -29.12 2.71 -3.30
N ASP A 230 -30.08 2.55 -2.40
CA ASP A 230 -30.19 1.39 -1.52
C ASP A 230 -30.65 0.09 -2.23
N HIS A 231 -30.93 0.12 -3.54
CA HIS A 231 -31.37 -1.07 -4.28
C HIS A 231 -30.83 -1.14 -5.71
N GLU A 232 -30.00 -0.19 -6.14
CA GLU A 232 -29.43 -0.15 -7.49
C GLU A 232 -27.95 0.24 -7.51
N TYR A 233 -27.21 -0.39 -8.41
CA TYR A 233 -25.79 -0.12 -8.62
C TYR A 233 -25.45 0.02 -10.10
N LEU A 234 -24.39 0.79 -10.38
CA LEU A 234 -23.78 0.90 -11.68
C LEU A 234 -22.63 -0.11 -11.83
N TYR A 235 -22.51 -0.70 -13.01
CA TYR A 235 -21.43 -1.62 -13.39
C TYR A 235 -21.01 -1.36 -14.84
N LYS A 236 -19.70 -1.31 -15.13
CA LYS A 236 -19.15 -1.06 -16.47
C LYS A 236 -18.94 -2.39 -17.21
N GLN A 237 -19.64 -2.59 -18.32
CA GLN A 237 -19.56 -3.80 -19.15
C GLN A 237 -19.45 -3.42 -20.64
N GLU A 238 -18.42 -3.93 -21.32
CA GLU A 238 -18.18 -3.68 -22.75
C GLU A 238 -18.18 -2.16 -23.09
N ASN A 239 -17.58 -1.39 -22.19
CA ASN A 239 -17.54 0.09 -22.12
C ASN A 239 -18.88 0.80 -21.91
N ASN A 240 -20.02 0.12 -21.96
CA ASN A 240 -21.29 0.66 -21.49
C ASN A 240 -21.29 0.77 -19.97
N ILE A 241 -22.03 1.72 -19.41
CA ILE A 241 -22.43 1.72 -18.00
C ILE A 241 -23.84 1.14 -17.94
N LEU A 242 -24.01 0.09 -17.14
CA LEU A 242 -25.30 -0.56 -16.90
C LEU A 242 -25.79 -0.24 -15.48
N LEU A 243 -27.08 0.06 -15.36
CA LEU A 243 -27.81 0.16 -14.09
C LEU A 243 -28.45 -1.20 -13.79
N PHE A 244 -28.10 -1.80 -12.66
CA PHE A 244 -28.61 -3.08 -12.19
C PHE A 244 -29.51 -2.90 -10.96
N ASN A 245 -30.63 -3.61 -10.93
CA ASN A 245 -31.44 -3.76 -9.72
C ASN A 245 -30.91 -4.90 -8.85
N ALA A 246 -30.71 -4.65 -7.55
CA ALA A 246 -30.15 -5.64 -6.62
C ALA A 246 -31.08 -6.85 -6.41
N GLU A 247 -32.37 -6.61 -6.18
CA GLU A 247 -33.35 -7.65 -5.87
C GLU A 247 -33.51 -8.65 -7.03
N TYR A 248 -33.78 -8.16 -8.25
CA TYR A 248 -34.13 -9.02 -9.39
C TYR A 248 -32.96 -9.34 -10.32
N GLY A 249 -31.92 -8.50 -10.39
CA GLY A 249 -30.77 -8.71 -11.25
C GLY A 249 -30.99 -8.40 -12.73
N ASN A 250 -32.15 -7.83 -13.10
CA ASN A 250 -32.31 -7.18 -14.39
C ASN A 250 -31.45 -5.91 -14.46
N SER A 251 -31.02 -5.57 -15.66
CA SER A 251 -30.27 -4.34 -15.93
C SER A 251 -30.85 -3.55 -17.10
N SER A 252 -30.45 -2.29 -17.15
CA SER A 252 -30.71 -1.37 -18.26
C SER A 252 -29.42 -0.62 -18.62
N ILE A 253 -29.32 -0.11 -19.84
CA ILE A 253 -28.19 0.74 -20.22
C ILE A 253 -28.40 2.11 -19.58
N PHE A 254 -27.47 2.51 -18.70
CA PHE A 254 -27.44 3.82 -18.08
C PHE A 254 -26.74 4.84 -19.00
N LEU A 255 -25.63 4.42 -19.62
CA LEU A 255 -24.92 5.17 -20.64
C LEU A 255 -24.31 4.22 -21.67
N GLU A 256 -24.57 4.46 -22.95
CA GLU A 256 -24.02 3.66 -24.05
C GLU A 256 -22.53 3.95 -24.26
N ASN A 257 -21.79 2.95 -24.73
CA ASN A 257 -20.40 3.12 -25.16
C ASN A 257 -20.24 4.14 -26.30
N SER A 258 -21.24 4.25 -27.18
CA SER A 258 -21.37 5.27 -28.23
C SER A 258 -21.19 6.70 -27.71
N THR A 259 -21.75 7.02 -26.55
CA THR A 259 -21.62 8.36 -25.93
C THR A 259 -20.17 8.67 -25.54
N PHE A 260 -19.36 7.66 -25.21
CA PHE A 260 -17.94 7.84 -24.95
C PHE A 260 -17.11 8.04 -26.23
N GLU A 261 -17.61 7.58 -27.39
CA GLU A 261 -16.99 7.78 -28.70
C GLU A 261 -17.31 9.16 -29.30
N GLU A 262 -18.30 9.88 -28.76
CA GLU A 262 -18.59 11.28 -29.11
C GLU A 262 -17.58 12.29 -28.50
N PHE A 263 -16.77 11.86 -27.52
CA PHE A 263 -15.71 12.70 -26.94
C PHE A 263 -14.39 12.51 -27.70
N GLU A 264 -13.67 13.61 -27.97
CA GLU A 264 -12.36 13.59 -28.63
C GLU A 264 -11.23 12.98 -27.77
N HIS A 265 -11.56 12.44 -26.59
CA HIS A 265 -10.62 12.07 -25.53
C HIS A 265 -11.00 10.74 -24.87
N SER A 266 -10.00 9.92 -24.54
CA SER A 266 -10.23 8.65 -23.83
C SER A 266 -10.55 8.91 -22.35
N ILE A 267 -11.73 8.49 -21.92
CA ILE A 267 -12.19 8.66 -20.53
C ILE A 267 -11.54 7.60 -19.61
N ASN A 268 -10.85 8.08 -18.57
CA ASN A 268 -10.17 7.29 -17.55
C ASN A 268 -11.18 6.66 -16.57
N ASP A 269 -11.95 7.51 -15.89
CA ASP A 269 -13.02 7.13 -14.98
C ASP A 269 -14.22 8.10 -15.08
N TYR A 270 -15.29 7.80 -14.34
CA TYR A 270 -16.54 8.55 -14.32
C TYR A 270 -17.14 8.60 -12.91
N SER A 271 -17.93 9.64 -12.62
CA SER A 271 -18.68 9.74 -11.37
C SER A 271 -20.07 10.33 -11.60
N VAL A 272 -21.12 9.59 -11.27
CA VAL A 272 -22.52 10.01 -11.46
C VAL A 272 -22.98 10.81 -10.25
N SER A 273 -23.73 11.90 -10.47
CA SER A 273 -24.30 12.69 -9.37
C SER A 273 -25.29 11.85 -8.55
N PRO A 274 -25.40 12.04 -7.22
CA PRO A 274 -26.33 11.26 -6.38
C PRO A 274 -27.78 11.25 -6.86
N ASP A 275 -28.23 12.33 -7.52
CA ASP A 275 -29.58 12.44 -8.08
C ASP A 275 -29.76 11.81 -9.48
N GLY A 276 -28.70 11.24 -10.05
CA GLY A 276 -28.71 10.60 -11.37
C GLY A 276 -28.91 11.55 -12.57
N GLN A 277 -28.85 12.88 -12.38
CA GLN A 277 -29.06 13.83 -13.47
C GLN A 277 -27.80 14.10 -14.32
N PHE A 278 -26.61 13.92 -13.75
CA PHE A 278 -25.34 14.23 -14.40
C PHE A 278 -24.31 13.11 -14.26
N ILE A 279 -23.36 13.06 -15.20
CA ILE A 279 -22.16 12.25 -15.09
C ILE A 279 -20.92 13.12 -15.34
N LEU A 280 -19.99 13.08 -14.39
CA LEU A 280 -18.65 13.61 -14.47
C LEU A 280 -17.77 12.60 -15.23
N LEU A 281 -16.95 13.09 -16.15
CA LEU A 281 -16.10 12.30 -17.04
C LEU A 281 -14.66 12.80 -16.91
N GLU A 282 -13.75 11.90 -16.54
CA GLU A 282 -12.34 12.21 -16.30
C GLU A 282 -11.47 11.82 -17.49
N TYR A 283 -10.58 12.71 -17.92
CA TYR A 283 -9.60 12.44 -18.98
C TYR A 283 -8.33 13.26 -18.76
N ASN A 284 -7.28 13.00 -19.54
CA ASN A 284 -5.93 13.58 -19.34
C ASN A 284 -5.41 13.36 -17.90
N TYR A 285 -5.67 12.18 -17.33
CA TYR A 285 -5.17 11.78 -16.02
C TYR A 285 -3.64 11.80 -15.99
N VAL A 286 -3.05 12.52 -15.04
CA VAL A 286 -1.62 12.56 -14.76
C VAL A 286 -1.40 12.29 -13.27
N LYS A 287 -0.89 11.10 -12.94
CA LYS A 287 -0.51 10.72 -11.57
C LYS A 287 0.49 11.72 -10.97
N GLN A 288 0.33 12.00 -9.68
CA GLN A 288 1.29 12.73 -8.84
C GLN A 288 1.90 11.74 -7.81
N TRP A 289 1.48 11.76 -6.54
CA TRP A 289 2.01 10.87 -5.49
C TRP A 289 1.22 9.55 -5.44
N ARG A 290 0.85 9.01 -4.26
CA ARG A 290 0.15 7.71 -4.15
C ARG A 290 -1.32 7.78 -4.55
N HIS A 291 -1.98 8.85 -4.17
CA HIS A 291 -3.42 9.10 -4.31
C HIS A 291 -3.71 10.37 -5.13
N SER A 292 -2.78 11.32 -5.18
CA SER A 292 -2.90 12.54 -5.98
C SER A 292 -2.65 12.33 -7.46
N TYR A 293 -3.32 13.17 -8.24
CA TYR A 293 -3.21 13.29 -9.68
C TYR A 293 -3.77 14.66 -10.09
N THR A 294 -3.63 15.01 -11.36
CA THR A 294 -4.42 16.07 -11.98
C THR A 294 -5.14 15.52 -13.21
N ALA A 295 -6.28 16.11 -13.55
CA ALA A 295 -7.04 15.71 -14.73
C ALA A 295 -7.79 16.89 -15.37
N SER A 296 -8.35 16.62 -16.54
CA SER A 296 -9.38 17.44 -17.20
C SER A 296 -10.74 16.78 -16.97
N TYR A 297 -11.78 17.58 -16.78
CA TYR A 297 -13.11 17.10 -16.43
C TYR A 297 -14.18 17.72 -17.31
N ASP A 298 -15.06 16.86 -17.81
CA ASP A 298 -16.27 17.25 -18.52
C ASP A 298 -17.52 16.69 -17.83
N ILE A 299 -18.64 17.41 -17.94
CA ILE A 299 -19.90 17.04 -17.28
C ILE A 299 -20.97 16.88 -18.36
N TYR A 300 -21.60 15.72 -18.40
CA TYR A 300 -22.65 15.38 -19.35
C TYR A 300 -24.01 15.33 -18.63
N ASP A 301 -24.99 16.01 -19.22
CA ASP A 301 -26.38 16.08 -18.73
C ASP A 301 -27.16 14.88 -19.29
N LEU A 302 -27.47 13.92 -18.41
CA LEU A 302 -28.10 12.65 -18.79
C LEU A 302 -29.55 12.84 -19.28
N LYS A 303 -30.20 13.93 -18.86
CA LYS A 303 -31.60 14.26 -19.18
C LYS A 303 -31.73 15.01 -20.50
N LYS A 304 -30.82 15.94 -20.78
CA LYS A 304 -30.72 16.67 -22.06
C LYS A 304 -29.95 15.89 -23.13
N ARG A 305 -29.17 14.87 -22.73
CA ARG A 305 -28.26 14.08 -23.57
C ARG A 305 -27.27 14.97 -24.32
N GLN A 306 -26.54 15.81 -23.59
CA GLN A 306 -25.56 16.73 -24.14
C GLN A 306 -24.43 17.02 -23.16
N LEU A 307 -23.25 17.36 -23.69
CA LEU A 307 -22.13 17.86 -22.91
C LEU A 307 -22.39 19.32 -22.44
N ILE A 308 -21.98 19.65 -21.22
CA ILE A 308 -22.05 21.00 -20.68
C ILE A 308 -20.80 21.79 -21.10
N THR A 309 -20.98 22.71 -22.05
CA THR A 309 -19.90 23.46 -22.69
C THR A 309 -19.68 24.86 -22.11
N ALA A 310 -20.59 25.36 -21.27
CA ALA A 310 -20.47 26.64 -20.56
C ALA A 310 -19.92 26.43 -19.14
N GLU A 311 -19.12 27.39 -18.65
CA GLU A 311 -18.57 27.40 -17.28
C GLU A 311 -17.89 26.07 -16.88
N LYS A 312 -17.12 25.49 -17.81
CA LYS A 312 -16.38 24.22 -17.63
C LYS A 312 -15.49 24.23 -16.39
N ILE A 313 -15.24 23.03 -15.85
CA ILE A 313 -14.20 22.79 -14.86
C ILE A 313 -12.83 23.12 -15.48
N PRO A 314 -11.92 23.82 -14.79
CA PRO A 314 -10.59 24.12 -15.33
C PRO A 314 -9.75 22.86 -15.60
N ASN A 315 -8.93 22.91 -16.65
CA ASN A 315 -7.89 21.90 -16.86
C ASN A 315 -6.87 21.93 -15.71
N ASN A 316 -6.24 20.78 -15.45
CA ASN A 316 -5.34 20.54 -14.33
C ASN A 316 -6.04 20.74 -12.97
N THR A 317 -7.32 20.37 -12.88
CA THR A 317 -8.02 20.27 -11.60
C THR A 317 -7.40 19.15 -10.78
N GLN A 318 -7.15 19.42 -9.50
CA GLN A 318 -6.39 18.57 -8.57
C GLN A 318 -7.30 17.57 -7.85
N TRP A 319 -8.51 18.00 -7.51
CA TRP A 319 -9.54 17.14 -6.93
C TRP A 319 -10.93 17.64 -7.30
N ILE A 320 -11.91 16.73 -7.40
CA ILE A 320 -13.32 17.06 -7.62
C ILE A 320 -14.22 16.00 -7.00
N THR A 321 -15.32 16.44 -6.39
CA THR A 321 -16.36 15.56 -5.84
C THR A 321 -17.74 16.19 -5.95
N TRP A 322 -18.75 15.35 -6.24
CA TRP A 322 -20.15 15.70 -6.00
C TRP A 322 -20.40 15.90 -4.49
N SER A 323 -21.46 16.61 -4.13
CA SER A 323 -22.11 16.50 -2.82
C SER A 323 -22.70 15.08 -2.62
N PRO A 324 -23.06 14.66 -1.38
CA PRO A 324 -23.58 13.31 -1.15
C PRO A 324 -25.06 13.16 -1.52
N GLU A 325 -25.81 14.26 -1.55
CA GLU A 325 -27.15 14.41 -2.14
C GLU A 325 -27.10 15.42 -3.31
N GLY A 326 -28.05 15.33 -4.25
CA GLY A 326 -28.19 16.31 -5.34
C GLY A 326 -27.08 16.26 -6.39
N HIS A 327 -26.59 17.44 -6.79
CA HIS A 327 -25.60 17.64 -7.85
C HIS A 327 -24.68 18.87 -7.64
N LYS A 328 -24.50 19.33 -6.39
CA LYS A 328 -23.45 20.35 -6.12
C LYS A 328 -22.08 19.72 -6.39
N LEU A 329 -21.11 20.53 -6.80
CA LEU A 329 -19.72 20.11 -6.99
C LEU A 329 -18.80 20.96 -6.13
N ALA A 330 -17.85 20.30 -5.46
CA ALA A 330 -16.65 20.93 -4.90
C ALA A 330 -15.44 20.47 -5.71
N TYR A 331 -14.55 21.39 -6.06
CA TYR A 331 -13.30 21.06 -6.75
C TYR A 331 -12.14 21.94 -6.28
N VAL A 332 -10.91 21.49 -6.49
CA VAL A 332 -9.69 22.21 -6.12
C VAL A 332 -8.83 22.47 -7.35
N TRP A 333 -8.42 23.72 -7.52
CA TRP A 333 -7.60 24.17 -8.64
C TRP A 333 -6.65 25.29 -8.18
N ASN A 334 -5.37 25.16 -8.54
CA ASN A 334 -4.29 26.02 -8.02
C ASN A 334 -4.29 26.14 -6.49
N ASN A 335 -4.48 25.01 -5.79
CA ASN A 335 -4.56 24.89 -4.34
C ASN A 335 -5.69 25.69 -3.65
N ASP A 336 -6.70 26.15 -4.39
CA ASP A 336 -7.90 26.79 -3.84
C ASP A 336 -9.19 26.00 -4.12
N VAL A 337 -10.11 26.04 -3.15
CA VAL A 337 -11.42 25.37 -3.19
C VAL A 337 -12.45 26.22 -3.93
N TYR A 338 -13.22 25.57 -4.81
CA TYR A 338 -14.31 26.14 -5.58
C TYR A 338 -15.58 25.30 -5.42
N VAL A 339 -16.75 25.94 -5.43
CA VAL A 339 -18.06 25.29 -5.39
C VAL A 339 -18.90 25.71 -6.59
N LYS A 340 -19.59 24.75 -7.22
CA LYS A 340 -20.66 24.98 -8.22
C LYS A 340 -21.94 24.37 -7.65
N ASN A 341 -22.98 25.20 -7.48
CA ASN A 341 -24.30 24.70 -7.08
C ASN A 341 -25.04 24.02 -8.25
N GLU A 342 -24.75 24.43 -9.49
CA GLU A 342 -25.26 23.86 -10.73
C GLU A 342 -24.09 23.60 -11.70
N PRO A 343 -24.05 22.48 -12.43
CA PRO A 343 -22.95 22.18 -13.36
C PRO A 343 -22.70 23.22 -14.46
N ASN A 344 -23.70 24.00 -14.88
CA ASN A 344 -23.61 24.95 -15.99
C ASN A 344 -23.42 26.42 -15.58
N ILE A 345 -23.23 26.73 -14.29
CA ILE A 345 -22.99 28.11 -13.80
C ILE A 345 -21.54 28.34 -13.35
N SER A 346 -21.16 29.60 -13.25
CA SER A 346 -19.86 30.04 -12.74
C SER A 346 -19.60 29.49 -11.33
N SER A 347 -18.41 28.92 -11.09
CA SER A 347 -18.02 28.47 -9.75
C SER A 347 -17.73 29.64 -8.81
N GLN A 348 -18.19 29.56 -7.56
CA GLN A 348 -17.75 30.47 -6.50
C GLN A 348 -16.45 29.97 -5.87
N ARG A 349 -15.45 30.85 -5.80
CA ARG A 349 -14.16 30.61 -5.14
C ARG A 349 -14.31 30.79 -3.63
N ILE A 350 -13.99 29.75 -2.87
CA ILE A 350 -14.09 29.70 -1.41
C ILE A 350 -12.81 30.23 -0.77
N THR A 351 -11.64 29.75 -1.22
CA THR A 351 -10.33 30.17 -0.71
C THR A 351 -9.53 30.96 -1.74
N TRP A 352 -8.62 31.82 -1.26
CA TRP A 352 -7.94 32.84 -2.06
C TRP A 352 -6.43 32.92 -1.78
N ASN A 353 -5.90 31.98 -1.00
CA ASN A 353 -4.52 31.94 -0.53
C ASN A 353 -3.78 30.67 -0.99
N GLY A 354 -4.40 29.81 -1.80
CA GLY A 354 -3.78 28.65 -2.42
C GLY A 354 -2.49 29.04 -3.14
N LYS A 355 -1.43 28.28 -2.88
CA LYS A 355 -0.09 28.54 -3.41
C LYS A 355 0.66 27.22 -3.53
N GLU A 356 1.05 26.89 -4.76
CA GLU A 356 1.88 25.72 -5.08
C GLU A 356 3.06 25.58 -4.10
N ASN A 357 3.22 24.38 -3.55
CA ASN A 357 4.26 24.01 -2.58
C ASN A 357 4.36 24.88 -1.31
N VAL A 358 3.28 25.56 -0.90
CA VAL A 358 3.27 26.40 0.31
C VAL A 358 1.93 26.40 1.06
N ILE A 359 0.79 26.52 0.37
CA ILE A 359 -0.55 26.53 0.98
C ILE A 359 -1.45 25.61 0.16
N TYR A 360 -2.09 24.64 0.83
CA TYR A 360 -3.00 23.67 0.23
C TYR A 360 -4.39 23.80 0.89
N ASN A 361 -5.43 24.17 0.14
CA ASN A 361 -6.81 24.19 0.64
C ASN A 361 -7.64 23.06 0.02
N GLY A 362 -8.28 22.23 0.85
CA GLY A 362 -9.19 21.16 0.41
C GLY A 362 -8.51 19.96 -0.26
N ILE A 363 -7.18 19.99 -0.38
CA ILE A 363 -6.31 18.88 -0.72
C ILE A 363 -5.18 18.80 0.31
N THR A 364 -4.57 17.64 0.44
CA THR A 364 -3.40 17.39 1.30
C THR A 364 -2.09 17.88 0.67
N ASP A 365 -1.10 18.17 1.53
CA ASP A 365 0.31 18.16 1.17
C ASP A 365 0.84 16.71 1.09
N TRP A 366 2.13 16.51 0.78
CA TRP A 366 2.72 15.18 0.61
C TRP A 366 2.56 14.29 1.85
N VAL A 367 2.84 14.81 3.06
CA VAL A 367 2.89 13.96 4.27
C VAL A 367 1.49 13.63 4.80
N TYR A 368 0.52 14.54 4.62
CA TYR A 368 -0.87 14.22 4.94
C TYR A 368 -1.51 13.27 3.90
N GLU A 369 -1.12 13.36 2.63
CA GLU A 369 -1.62 12.44 1.60
C GLU A 369 -1.22 11.00 1.90
N GLU A 370 0.08 10.76 2.14
CA GLU A 370 0.63 9.43 2.37
C GLU A 370 0.27 8.90 3.77
N GLU A 371 0.63 9.63 4.82
CA GLU A 371 0.80 9.09 6.17
C GLU A 371 -0.31 9.48 7.16
N VAL A 372 -1.20 10.41 6.82
CA VAL A 372 -2.30 10.85 7.72
C VAL A 372 -3.68 10.47 7.21
N PHE A 373 -4.02 10.79 5.95
CA PHE A 373 -5.35 10.50 5.40
C PHE A 373 -5.36 9.35 4.39
N SER A 374 -4.22 8.99 3.78
CA SER A 374 -4.15 8.02 2.67
C SER A 374 -5.10 8.41 1.52
N ALA A 375 -5.15 9.71 1.22
CA ALA A 375 -6.05 10.34 0.26
C ALA A 375 -5.58 11.76 -0.10
N TYR A 376 -5.82 12.20 -1.34
CA TYR A 376 -5.54 13.57 -1.76
C TYR A 376 -6.62 14.58 -1.33
N SER A 377 -7.86 14.11 -1.15
CA SER A 377 -8.97 14.95 -0.68
C SER A 377 -8.77 15.36 0.78
N ALA A 378 -8.88 16.65 1.05
CA ALA A 378 -9.10 17.19 2.39
C ALA A 378 -10.40 18.02 2.43
N LEU A 379 -11.45 17.48 1.79
CA LEU A 379 -12.80 18.03 1.65
C LEU A 379 -13.85 17.03 2.16
N TRP A 380 -14.73 17.48 3.05
CA TRP A 380 -15.82 16.67 3.63
C TRP A 380 -17.14 17.45 3.60
N TRP A 381 -18.04 17.07 2.71
CA TRP A 381 -19.42 17.58 2.68
C TRP A 381 -20.23 17.08 3.89
N SER A 382 -21.15 17.91 4.41
CA SER A 382 -22.22 17.41 5.29
C SER A 382 -23.14 16.44 4.52
N PRO A 383 -23.85 15.52 5.19
CA PRO A 383 -24.63 14.47 4.51
C PRO A 383 -25.58 14.94 3.39
N LYS A 384 -26.24 16.11 3.53
CA LYS A 384 -27.12 16.72 2.51
C LYS A 384 -26.44 17.78 1.65
N GLY A 385 -25.13 17.97 1.83
CA GLY A 385 -24.36 19.01 1.16
C GLY A 385 -24.72 20.45 1.58
N THR A 386 -25.27 20.65 2.79
CA THR A 386 -25.53 21.99 3.38
C THR A 386 -24.21 22.74 3.58
N PHE A 387 -23.25 22.07 4.20
CA PHE A 387 -21.93 22.58 4.54
C PHE A 387 -20.82 21.81 3.84
N LEU A 388 -19.67 22.46 3.68
CA LEU A 388 -18.43 21.87 3.20
C LEU A 388 -17.33 22.18 4.21
N ALA A 389 -16.82 21.16 4.88
CA ALA A 389 -15.61 21.24 5.68
C ALA A 389 -14.39 21.04 4.78
N TYR A 390 -13.31 21.77 5.04
CA TYR A 390 -12.04 21.61 4.33
C TYR A 390 -10.85 21.91 5.24
N ALA A 391 -9.75 21.16 5.06
CA ALA A 391 -8.49 21.48 5.72
C ALA A 391 -7.69 22.51 4.92
N GLN A 392 -6.86 23.27 5.63
CA GLN A 392 -5.79 24.07 5.05
C GLN A 392 -4.47 23.62 5.65
N PHE A 393 -3.52 23.23 4.79
CA PHE A 393 -2.13 22.95 5.17
C PHE A 393 -1.25 24.12 4.76
N ASN A 394 -0.25 24.40 5.59
CA ASN A 394 0.73 25.46 5.37
C ASN A 394 2.15 24.94 5.63
N ASP A 395 2.91 24.92 4.55
CA ASP A 395 4.20 24.27 4.38
C ASP A 395 5.35 25.29 4.29
N THR A 396 5.07 26.58 4.58
CA THR A 396 6.01 27.71 4.40
C THR A 396 7.40 27.49 5.00
N GLU A 397 7.51 26.71 6.08
CA GLU A 397 8.76 26.42 6.80
C GLU A 397 9.16 24.93 6.72
N VAL A 398 8.42 24.11 5.97
CA VAL A 398 8.74 22.69 5.74
C VAL A 398 9.92 22.59 4.78
N PRO A 399 10.99 21.83 5.10
CA PRO A 399 12.11 21.64 4.19
C PRO A 399 11.70 21.00 2.87
N LEU A 400 12.30 21.44 1.77
CA LEU A 400 12.11 20.83 0.46
C LEU A 400 13.03 19.62 0.32
N ILE A 401 12.51 18.48 -0.17
CA ILE A 401 13.35 17.56 -0.94
C ILE A 401 13.57 18.16 -2.35
N GLU A 402 14.79 18.05 -2.85
CA GLU A 402 15.09 18.28 -4.26
C GLU A 402 15.67 17.02 -4.91
N TYR A 403 15.18 16.67 -6.10
CA TYR A 403 15.74 15.60 -6.93
C TYR A 403 15.63 15.93 -8.43
N SER A 404 16.37 15.21 -9.27
CA SER A 404 16.37 15.38 -10.73
C SER A 404 15.34 14.49 -11.39
N PHE A 405 14.55 15.07 -12.29
CA PHE A 405 13.67 14.38 -13.22
C PHE A 405 14.12 14.71 -14.64
N TYR A 406 14.47 13.68 -15.42
CA TYR A 406 15.17 13.83 -16.69
C TYR A 406 14.21 14.08 -17.86
N SER A 407 13.01 13.50 -17.79
CA SER A 407 11.95 13.54 -18.79
C SER A 407 12.34 12.91 -20.14
N ASP A 408 11.58 13.23 -21.19
CA ASP A 408 11.87 12.84 -22.57
C ASP A 408 13.24 13.35 -23.03
N GLU A 409 13.91 12.62 -23.93
CA GLU A 409 15.26 12.93 -24.40
C GLU A 409 15.39 14.30 -25.12
N SER A 410 14.27 14.93 -25.50
CA SER A 410 14.25 16.31 -25.99
C SER A 410 14.50 17.37 -24.92
N LEU A 411 14.39 17.05 -23.62
CA LEU A 411 14.65 17.98 -22.52
C LEU A 411 16.16 18.12 -22.23
N GLN A 412 16.82 19.06 -22.90
CA GLN A 412 18.28 19.27 -22.82
C GLN A 412 18.82 19.49 -21.38
N TYR A 413 18.02 20.01 -20.46
CA TYR A 413 18.41 20.27 -19.06
C TYR A 413 17.37 19.66 -18.11
N PRO A 414 17.74 18.66 -17.28
CA PRO A 414 16.82 18.01 -16.34
C PRO A 414 16.10 18.99 -15.41
N LYS A 415 14.83 18.70 -15.10
CA LYS A 415 14.03 19.45 -14.13
C LYS A 415 14.46 19.08 -12.71
N THR A 416 14.68 20.07 -11.85
CA THR A 416 14.68 19.82 -10.40
C THR A 416 13.23 19.77 -9.91
N VAL A 417 12.79 18.60 -9.46
CA VAL A 417 11.54 18.46 -8.69
C VAL A 417 11.80 18.98 -7.27
N ARG A 418 10.80 19.65 -6.70
CA ARG A 418 10.81 20.22 -5.35
C ARG A 418 9.50 19.89 -4.68
N ILE A 419 9.54 19.28 -3.49
CA ILE A 419 8.36 18.91 -2.70
C ILE A 419 8.62 19.31 -1.25
N PRO A 420 7.69 20.00 -0.56
CA PRO A 420 7.73 20.07 0.90
C PRO A 420 7.67 18.65 1.48
N TYR A 421 8.71 18.25 2.22
CA TYR A 421 8.81 16.92 2.82
C TYR A 421 9.47 17.04 4.20
N PRO A 422 8.70 16.91 5.30
CA PRO A 422 9.28 16.92 6.63
C PRO A 422 9.95 15.56 6.91
N LYS A 423 11.28 15.49 6.81
CA LYS A 423 12.03 14.31 7.31
C LYS A 423 11.96 14.24 8.84
N ALA A 424 12.19 13.07 9.43
CA ALA A 424 12.11 12.90 10.90
C ALA A 424 12.92 13.97 11.67
N GLY A 425 12.25 14.66 12.61
CA GLY A 425 12.79 15.79 13.37
C GLY A 425 12.74 17.16 12.68
N ALA A 426 12.26 17.27 11.44
CA ALA A 426 12.11 18.55 10.73
C ALA A 426 10.88 19.36 11.20
N ILE A 427 10.71 20.57 10.65
CA ILE A 427 9.46 21.34 10.80
C ILE A 427 8.36 20.65 9.99
N ASN A 428 7.22 20.39 10.61
CA ASN A 428 6.03 19.81 9.99
C ASN A 428 5.12 20.89 9.37
N PRO A 429 4.28 20.55 8.38
CA PRO A 429 3.22 21.45 7.92
C PRO A 429 2.23 21.74 9.04
N THR A 430 1.69 22.96 9.03
CA THR A 430 0.69 23.42 10.02
C THR A 430 -0.72 23.29 9.45
N VAL A 431 -1.68 22.79 10.25
CA VAL A 431 -3.06 22.51 9.80
C VAL A 431 -4.12 23.36 10.51
N LYS A 432 -5.13 23.79 9.75
CA LYS A 432 -6.41 24.38 10.20
C LYS A 432 -7.58 23.63 9.55
N LEU A 433 -8.72 23.50 10.25
CA LEU A 433 -9.99 23.11 9.61
C LEU A 433 -10.90 24.32 9.49
N PHE A 434 -11.56 24.45 8.35
CA PHE A 434 -12.60 25.43 8.07
C PHE A 434 -13.91 24.75 7.67
N VAL A 435 -15.04 25.39 7.94
CA VAL A 435 -16.35 24.99 7.41
C VAL A 435 -17.04 26.18 6.76
N VAL A 436 -17.51 26.00 5.53
CA VAL A 436 -18.31 26.98 4.79
C VAL A 436 -19.74 26.47 4.57
N LYS A 437 -20.74 27.35 4.69
CA LYS A 437 -22.12 27.04 4.28
C LYS A 437 -22.26 27.29 2.78
N THR A 438 -22.82 26.32 2.04
CA THR A 438 -22.88 26.36 0.58
C THR A 438 -24.22 26.86 0.02
N ASP A 439 -25.28 26.83 0.83
CA ASP A 439 -26.57 27.41 0.47
C ASP A 439 -26.49 28.94 0.51
N ASN A 440 -27.03 29.59 -0.53
CA ASN A 440 -26.96 31.05 -0.73
C ASN A 440 -25.54 31.59 -1.00
N LEU A 441 -24.64 30.74 -1.51
CA LEU A 441 -23.43 31.18 -2.21
C LEU A 441 -23.81 32.03 -3.44
N ILE A 442 -23.49 33.33 -3.40
CA ILE A 442 -23.76 34.32 -4.45
C ILE A 442 -22.46 34.69 -5.18
N SER A 443 -22.41 34.44 -6.49
CA SER A 443 -21.32 34.86 -7.38
C SER A 443 -21.02 36.37 -7.24
N GLY A 444 -19.76 36.69 -6.94
CA GLY A 444 -19.29 38.07 -6.74
C GLY A 444 -19.25 38.54 -5.28
N THR A 445 -19.68 37.71 -4.33
CA THR A 445 -19.39 37.90 -2.89
C THR A 445 -18.34 36.90 -2.42
N ASN A 446 -17.54 37.24 -1.40
CA ASN A 446 -16.63 36.27 -0.79
C ASN A 446 -17.42 35.37 0.18
N ALA A 447 -17.20 34.07 0.09
CA ALA A 447 -17.80 33.11 1.03
C ALA A 447 -17.12 33.24 2.41
N THR A 448 -17.92 33.26 3.48
CA THR A 448 -17.38 33.26 4.85
C THR A 448 -17.17 31.84 5.33
N SER A 449 -15.90 31.41 5.39
CA SER A 449 -15.50 30.19 6.08
C SER A 449 -15.29 30.44 7.58
N VAL A 450 -15.77 29.53 8.42
CA VAL A 450 -15.56 29.55 9.88
C VAL A 450 -14.43 28.57 10.22
N GLU A 451 -13.37 29.05 10.86
CA GLU A 451 -12.30 28.18 11.39
C GLU A 451 -12.80 27.43 12.63
N ILE A 452 -12.47 26.15 12.74
CA ILE A 452 -12.67 25.38 13.98
C ILE A 452 -11.28 25.06 14.57
N SER A 453 -10.98 25.66 15.71
CA SER A 453 -9.67 25.51 16.37
C SER A 453 -9.54 24.18 17.13
N PRO A 454 -8.34 23.58 17.18
CA PRO A 454 -8.09 22.37 17.98
C PRO A 454 -8.35 22.57 19.49
N PRO A 455 -8.62 21.49 20.25
CA PRO A 455 -8.67 21.52 21.71
C PRO A 455 -7.41 22.14 22.35
N PRO A 456 -7.51 22.90 23.47
CA PRO A 456 -6.36 23.52 24.12
C PRO A 456 -5.22 22.56 24.48
N ASP A 457 -5.54 21.30 24.82
CA ASP A 457 -4.56 20.25 25.13
C ASP A 457 -3.74 19.79 23.91
N ILE A 458 -4.25 20.02 22.70
CA ILE A 458 -3.56 19.75 21.43
C ILE A 458 -2.64 20.93 21.09
N LEU A 459 -3.09 22.17 21.33
CA LEU A 459 -2.34 23.42 21.08
C LEU A 459 -1.07 23.61 21.94
N THR A 460 -0.69 22.63 22.78
CA THR A 460 0.52 22.69 23.61
C THR A 460 1.83 22.40 22.87
N GLY A 461 1.76 22.01 21.60
CA GLY A 461 2.91 21.70 20.73
C GLY A 461 2.44 21.24 19.35
N ASP A 462 3.34 20.66 18.54
CA ASP A 462 3.00 20.15 17.21
C ASP A 462 1.90 19.06 17.25
N TYR A 463 0.99 19.11 16.27
CA TYR A 463 -0.16 18.21 16.16
C TYR A 463 -0.56 17.95 14.70
N TYR A 464 -1.36 16.90 14.51
CA TYR A 464 -2.01 16.53 13.27
C TYR A 464 -3.53 16.50 13.43
N LEU A 465 -4.25 16.74 12.34
CA LEU A 465 -5.67 16.42 12.17
C LEU A 465 -5.72 15.04 11.51
N CYS A 466 -6.15 14.00 12.22
CA CYS A 466 -6.03 12.61 11.73
C CYS A 466 -7.35 11.94 11.35
N ASP A 467 -8.48 12.63 11.55
CA ASP A 467 -9.83 12.17 11.15
C ASP A 467 -10.81 13.36 11.12
N VAL A 468 -11.75 13.35 10.19
CA VAL A 468 -12.88 14.30 10.12
C VAL A 468 -14.13 13.52 9.71
N THR A 469 -15.07 13.38 10.64
CA THR A 469 -16.26 12.54 10.45
C THR A 469 -17.53 13.32 10.79
N TRP A 470 -18.39 13.54 9.78
CA TRP A 470 -19.70 14.16 9.96
C TRP A 470 -20.67 13.22 10.69
N VAL A 471 -21.48 13.78 11.60
CA VAL A 471 -22.45 13.03 12.43
C VAL A 471 -23.87 13.23 11.92
N ASN A 472 -24.21 14.48 11.56
CA ASN A 472 -25.45 14.89 10.88
C ASN A 472 -25.21 16.30 10.27
N GLU A 473 -26.22 16.96 9.70
CA GLU A 473 -26.06 18.28 9.06
C GLU A 473 -25.44 19.36 9.96
N GLU A 474 -25.69 19.32 11.26
CA GLU A 474 -25.33 20.37 12.21
C GLU A 474 -24.34 19.86 13.27
N ARG A 475 -23.73 18.67 13.07
CA ARG A 475 -22.73 18.10 13.97
C ARG A 475 -21.59 17.42 13.22
N ILE A 476 -20.36 17.82 13.53
CA ILE A 476 -19.11 17.27 12.99
C ILE A 476 -18.19 16.82 14.12
N SER A 477 -17.42 15.76 13.89
CA SER A 477 -16.36 15.30 14.80
C SER A 477 -14.99 15.39 14.12
N MET A 478 -13.96 15.67 14.91
CA MET A 478 -12.56 15.69 14.46
C MET A 478 -11.72 14.90 15.46
N GLN A 479 -10.73 14.16 14.96
CA GLN A 479 -9.68 13.58 15.80
C GLN A 479 -8.36 14.32 15.57
N TRP A 480 -7.77 14.76 16.68
CA TRP A 480 -6.50 15.46 16.73
C TRP A 480 -5.46 14.58 17.41
N LEU A 481 -4.28 14.43 16.81
CA LEU A 481 -3.20 13.57 17.28
C LEU A 481 -1.96 14.43 17.54
N ARG A 482 -1.32 14.29 18.71
CA ARG A 482 -0.05 15.01 18.96
C ARG A 482 1.07 14.46 18.06
N ARG A 483 2.08 15.28 17.76
CA ARG A 483 3.28 14.85 17.00
C ARG A 483 3.99 13.65 17.64
N ILE A 484 4.01 13.59 18.97
CA ILE A 484 4.23 12.33 19.71
C ILE A 484 2.92 11.54 19.67
N GLN A 485 2.83 10.59 18.73
CA GLN A 485 1.57 9.94 18.31
C GLN A 485 1.05 8.87 19.30
N ASN A 486 1.24 9.08 20.61
CA ASN A 486 0.73 8.23 21.69
C ASN A 486 -0.48 8.83 22.43
N TYR A 487 -0.97 10.00 22.01
CA TYR A 487 -2.10 10.71 22.61
C TYR A 487 -2.91 11.45 21.54
N SER A 488 -4.21 11.15 21.45
CA SER A 488 -5.17 11.86 20.61
C SER A 488 -6.42 12.28 21.39
N VAL A 489 -7.08 13.33 20.88
CA VAL A 489 -8.36 13.85 21.38
C VAL A 489 -9.33 13.90 20.21
N MET A 490 -10.44 13.17 20.32
CA MET A 490 -11.63 13.44 19.51
C MET A 490 -12.44 14.55 20.18
N ASP A 491 -12.94 15.49 19.40
CA ASP A 491 -13.84 16.54 19.88
C ASP A 491 -14.99 16.73 18.89
N ILE A 492 -16.18 17.04 19.40
CA ILE A 492 -17.45 17.04 18.66
C ILE A 492 -18.07 18.42 18.71
N TYR A 493 -18.37 18.98 17.54
CA TYR A 493 -18.80 20.36 17.36
C TYR A 493 -20.22 20.40 16.82
N ASP A 494 -21.08 21.11 17.53
CA ASP A 494 -22.46 21.42 17.16
C ASP A 494 -22.53 22.81 16.50
N TYR A 495 -23.31 22.94 15.44
CA TYR A 495 -23.56 24.22 14.76
C TYR A 495 -24.63 25.02 15.50
N ASN A 496 -24.31 26.29 15.78
CA ASN A 496 -25.25 27.25 16.34
C ASN A 496 -25.37 28.46 15.40
N SER A 497 -26.59 28.77 14.96
CA SER A 497 -26.86 29.87 14.02
C SER A 497 -26.48 31.27 14.50
N THR A 498 -26.25 31.44 15.81
CA THR A 498 -25.82 32.71 16.43
C THR A 498 -24.33 32.71 16.80
N SER A 499 -23.77 31.54 17.15
CA SER A 499 -22.43 31.42 17.75
C SER A 499 -21.38 30.71 16.86
N GLY A 500 -21.79 30.16 15.71
CA GLY A 500 -20.93 29.31 14.88
C GLY A 500 -20.81 27.89 15.44
N TRP A 501 -19.69 27.22 15.14
CA TRP A 501 -19.39 25.87 15.62
C TRP A 501 -18.88 25.90 17.06
N ILE A 502 -19.49 25.10 17.95
CA ILE A 502 -19.16 25.05 19.38
C ILE A 502 -19.02 23.59 19.85
N SER A 503 -18.04 23.30 20.71
CA SER A 503 -17.92 22.01 21.41
C SER A 503 -18.07 22.16 22.92
N SER A 504 -18.67 21.17 23.58
CA SER A 504 -18.67 21.06 25.04
C SER A 504 -17.44 20.30 25.52
N SER A 505 -16.86 20.70 26.66
CA SER A 505 -15.79 19.92 27.31
C SER A 505 -16.22 18.50 27.71
N ALA A 506 -17.53 18.24 27.83
CA ALA A 506 -18.07 16.91 28.06
C ALA A 506 -18.11 16.01 26.80
N GLN A 507 -17.98 16.60 25.60
CA GLN A 507 -18.04 15.91 24.31
C GLN A 507 -16.66 15.48 23.77
N LYS A 508 -15.60 15.69 24.55
CA LYS A 508 -14.22 15.31 24.21
C LYS A 508 -13.95 13.86 24.63
N HIS A 509 -13.25 13.09 23.79
CA HIS A 509 -12.87 11.71 24.07
C HIS A 509 -11.36 11.55 23.86
N ILE A 510 -10.67 10.93 24.82
CA ILE A 510 -9.21 10.75 24.78
C ILE A 510 -8.88 9.30 24.41
N GLU A 511 -8.02 9.09 23.43
CA GLU A 511 -7.41 7.79 23.15
C GLU A 511 -5.89 7.93 23.31
N MET A 512 -5.25 7.03 24.07
CA MET A 512 -3.81 7.09 24.34
C MET A 512 -3.20 5.71 24.49
N SER A 513 -1.89 5.62 24.25
CA SER A 513 -1.12 4.38 24.31
C SER A 513 0.09 4.54 25.23
N THR A 514 0.26 3.59 26.15
CA THR A 514 1.41 3.56 27.08
C THR A 514 2.51 2.59 26.63
N THR A 515 2.21 1.75 25.63
CA THR A 515 3.15 0.73 25.09
C THR A 515 3.64 1.07 23.68
N GLY A 516 2.93 1.92 22.94
CA GLY A 516 3.21 2.27 21.55
C GLY A 516 2.55 3.59 21.13
N TRP A 517 2.05 3.60 19.90
CA TRP A 517 1.29 4.69 19.29
C TRP A 517 -0.23 4.43 19.40
N VAL A 518 -1.05 5.39 18.96
CA VAL A 518 -2.53 5.26 18.96
C VAL A 518 -3.02 4.57 17.68
N GLY A 519 -4.05 3.73 17.80
CA GLY A 519 -4.68 3.03 16.67
C GLY A 519 -3.80 1.94 16.05
N ARG A 520 -3.68 1.91 14.72
CA ARG A 520 -2.80 0.99 13.95
C ARG A 520 -1.73 1.74 13.16
N PHE A 521 -2.18 2.76 12.42
CA PHE A 521 -1.34 3.76 11.74
C PHE A 521 -1.77 5.16 12.20
N ARG A 522 -3.09 5.39 12.25
CA ARG A 522 -3.76 6.53 12.90
C ARG A 522 -4.86 6.03 13.86
N PRO A 523 -5.41 6.89 14.75
CA PRO A 523 -6.66 6.62 15.45
C PRO A 523 -7.79 6.21 14.49
N SER A 524 -8.58 5.22 14.88
CA SER A 524 -9.71 4.70 14.10
C SER A 524 -10.86 5.71 13.93
N GLU A 525 -11.61 5.64 12.84
CA GLU A 525 -12.79 6.50 12.64
C GLU A 525 -13.99 6.11 13.55
N PRO A 526 -14.86 7.08 13.93
CA PRO A 526 -16.05 6.84 14.75
C PRO A 526 -17.32 6.60 13.91
N HIS A 527 -18.04 5.51 14.16
CA HIS A 527 -19.30 5.20 13.47
C HIS A 527 -20.49 5.60 14.35
N PHE A 528 -21.09 6.75 14.06
CA PHE A 528 -22.17 7.35 14.86
C PHE A 528 -23.55 6.70 14.63
N THR A 529 -24.36 6.62 15.69
CA THR A 529 -25.79 6.32 15.55
C THR A 529 -26.53 7.44 14.85
N SER A 530 -27.65 7.11 14.18
CA SER A 530 -28.43 8.07 13.37
C SER A 530 -29.05 9.23 14.17
N ASP A 531 -29.11 9.14 15.49
CA ASP A 531 -29.50 10.23 16.39
C ASP A 531 -28.32 11.11 16.85
N GLY A 532 -27.09 10.75 16.47
CA GLY A 532 -25.85 11.44 16.79
C GLY A 532 -25.45 11.45 18.27
N LYS A 533 -26.07 10.62 19.14
CA LYS A 533 -25.81 10.62 20.60
C LYS A 533 -24.82 9.53 21.06
N SER A 534 -24.54 8.55 20.21
CA SER A 534 -23.57 7.50 20.51
C SER A 534 -22.75 7.14 19.27
N PHE A 535 -21.60 6.50 19.47
CA PHE A 535 -20.77 6.02 18.37
C PHE A 535 -20.03 4.73 18.75
N TYR A 536 -19.62 3.99 17.73
CA TYR A 536 -18.83 2.77 17.83
C TYR A 536 -17.45 3.03 17.25
N LYS A 537 -16.39 2.67 17.97
CA LYS A 537 -14.99 2.91 17.57
C LYS A 537 -14.14 1.68 17.86
N ILE A 538 -13.22 1.33 16.96
CA ILE A 538 -12.27 0.21 17.18
C ILE A 538 -11.09 0.73 18.00
N ILE A 539 -10.97 0.30 19.26
CA ILE A 539 -9.89 0.70 20.17
C ILE A 539 -9.25 -0.52 20.83
N SER A 540 -8.05 -0.36 21.39
CA SER A 540 -7.39 -1.44 22.14
C SER A 540 -8.08 -1.67 23.48
N ASN A 541 -8.34 -2.94 23.83
CA ASN A 541 -8.93 -3.33 25.11
C ASN A 541 -7.85 -3.52 26.20
N GLY A 542 -8.27 -3.90 27.43
CA GLY A 542 -7.36 -4.11 28.56
C GLY A 542 -6.31 -5.23 28.36
N ASP A 543 -6.55 -6.15 27.43
CA ASP A 543 -5.62 -7.23 27.05
C ASP A 543 -4.73 -6.85 25.84
N GLY A 544 -4.92 -5.64 25.28
CA GLY A 544 -4.20 -5.12 24.11
C GLY A 544 -4.76 -5.57 22.75
N TYR A 545 -5.98 -6.11 22.70
CA TYR A 545 -6.63 -6.52 21.44
C TYR A 545 -7.62 -5.45 20.96
N LYS A 546 -7.60 -5.14 19.66
CA LYS A 546 -8.40 -4.06 19.06
C LYS A 546 -9.82 -4.51 18.77
N HIS A 547 -10.79 -3.96 19.51
CA HIS A 547 -12.20 -4.34 19.51
C HIS A 547 -13.12 -3.13 19.45
N ILE A 548 -14.39 -3.37 19.16
CA ILE A 548 -15.39 -2.30 19.08
C ILE A 548 -15.84 -1.93 20.50
N CYS A 549 -15.69 -0.65 20.84
CA CYS A 549 -16.27 -0.05 22.02
C CYS A 549 -17.38 0.93 21.63
N GLN A 550 -18.51 0.89 22.33
CA GLN A 550 -19.61 1.86 22.22
C GLN A 550 -19.39 3.00 23.22
N PHE A 551 -19.46 4.23 22.75
CA PHE A 551 -19.40 5.46 23.54
C PHE A 551 -20.76 6.18 23.50
N GLN A 552 -21.13 6.85 24.59
CA GLN A 552 -22.10 7.95 24.55
C GLN A 552 -21.33 9.25 24.38
N ILE A 553 -21.81 10.21 23.58
CA ILE A 553 -21.01 11.41 23.26
C ILE A 553 -20.64 12.24 24.49
N ASP A 554 -21.39 12.14 25.58
CA ASP A 554 -21.25 12.90 26.83
C ASP A 554 -20.52 12.15 27.95
N LYS A 555 -19.96 10.95 27.69
CA LYS A 555 -19.32 10.08 28.70
C LYS A 555 -17.97 9.57 28.22
N GLN A 556 -16.97 9.64 29.10
CA GLN A 556 -15.62 9.14 28.82
C GLN A 556 -15.56 7.60 28.76
N ASP A 557 -16.37 6.92 29.58
CA ASP A 557 -16.39 5.46 29.65
C ASP A 557 -17.12 4.86 28.45
N CYS A 558 -16.51 3.82 27.86
CA CYS A 558 -17.08 3.06 26.74
C CYS A 558 -17.37 1.60 27.13
N THR A 559 -18.31 0.97 26.42
CA THR A 559 -18.68 -0.45 26.62
C THR A 559 -18.19 -1.30 25.44
N PHE A 560 -17.26 -2.22 25.69
CA PHE A 560 -16.79 -3.16 24.67
C PHE A 560 -17.89 -4.14 24.27
N ILE A 561 -18.24 -4.17 22.98
CA ILE A 561 -19.28 -5.06 22.43
C ILE A 561 -18.68 -6.34 21.82
N THR A 562 -17.37 -6.35 21.52
CA THR A 562 -16.61 -7.54 21.14
C THR A 562 -15.36 -7.70 22.00
N LYS A 563 -14.86 -8.93 22.16
CA LYS A 563 -13.62 -9.27 22.87
C LYS A 563 -13.12 -10.66 22.50
N GLY A 564 -11.80 -10.85 22.48
CA GLY A 564 -11.15 -12.15 22.30
C GLY A 564 -9.64 -12.01 22.07
N ALA A 565 -8.96 -13.11 21.76
CA ALA A 565 -7.57 -13.11 21.32
C ALA A 565 -7.47 -12.95 19.78
N TRP A 566 -8.16 -11.94 19.26
CA TRP A 566 -8.33 -11.62 17.84
C TRP A 566 -8.63 -10.12 17.69
N GLU A 567 -8.69 -9.58 16.46
CA GLU A 567 -8.99 -8.15 16.23
C GLU A 567 -10.19 -7.92 15.31
N VAL A 568 -10.99 -6.89 15.63
CA VAL A 568 -11.90 -6.26 14.66
C VAL A 568 -11.08 -5.40 13.72
N ILE A 569 -11.19 -5.65 12.42
CA ILE A 569 -10.40 -5.00 11.39
C ILE A 569 -11.01 -3.66 11.00
N GLY A 570 -12.31 -3.65 10.67
CA GLY A 570 -13.11 -2.49 10.26
C GLY A 570 -14.58 -2.65 10.68
N ILE A 571 -15.29 -1.52 10.80
CA ILE A 571 -16.75 -1.48 10.92
C ILE A 571 -17.28 -1.05 9.56
N GLU A 572 -18.16 -1.86 8.98
CA GLU A 572 -18.50 -1.79 7.55
C GLU A 572 -19.87 -1.14 7.29
N ALA A 573 -20.80 -1.29 8.25
CA ALA A 573 -22.11 -0.65 8.25
C ALA A 573 -22.71 -0.63 9.67
N LEU A 574 -23.59 0.33 9.93
CA LEU A 574 -24.33 0.49 11.18
C LEU A 574 -25.79 0.82 10.87
N THR A 575 -26.72 0.05 11.42
CA THR A 575 -28.17 0.26 11.28
C THR A 575 -28.82 0.51 12.65
N SER A 576 -30.15 0.59 12.71
CA SER A 576 -30.92 0.66 13.96
C SER A 576 -30.74 -0.58 14.85
N ASP A 577 -30.47 -1.74 14.25
CA ASP A 577 -30.58 -3.04 14.91
C ASP A 577 -29.27 -3.85 14.91
N TYR A 578 -28.36 -3.56 13.96
CA TYR A 578 -27.12 -4.31 13.76
C TYR A 578 -25.92 -3.40 13.47
N LEU A 579 -24.75 -3.81 13.96
CA LEU A 579 -23.45 -3.35 13.46
C LEU A 579 -22.80 -4.49 12.68
N TYR A 580 -22.27 -4.18 11.50
CA TYR A 580 -21.56 -5.10 10.63
C TYR A 580 -20.06 -4.80 10.68
N TYR A 581 -19.21 -5.82 10.81
CA TYR A 581 -17.76 -5.65 10.97
C TYR A 581 -16.96 -6.80 10.34
N ILE A 582 -15.73 -6.50 9.89
CA ILE A 582 -14.76 -7.53 9.50
C ILE A 582 -13.91 -7.90 10.71
N SER A 583 -13.68 -9.20 10.96
CA SER A 583 -12.73 -9.69 11.97
C SER A 583 -11.84 -10.82 11.45
N ASN A 584 -10.82 -11.17 12.22
CA ASN A 584 -9.98 -12.36 12.02
C ASN A 584 -10.19 -13.45 13.09
N GLU A 585 -11.35 -13.44 13.78
CA GLU A 585 -11.71 -14.42 14.82
C GLU A 585 -11.79 -15.85 14.30
N TYR A 586 -12.36 -16.05 13.11
CA TYR A 586 -12.67 -17.39 12.58
C TYR A 586 -11.42 -18.29 12.52
N LYS A 587 -11.52 -19.47 13.14
CA LYS A 587 -10.44 -20.47 13.28
C LYS A 587 -9.18 -19.92 13.98
N GLY A 588 -9.24 -18.75 14.62
CA GLY A 588 -8.09 -18.11 15.29
C GLY A 588 -6.94 -17.82 14.32
N MET A 589 -7.27 -17.37 13.10
CA MET A 589 -6.33 -17.22 11.98
C MET A 589 -6.17 -15.73 11.62
N PRO A 590 -5.11 -15.04 12.10
CA PRO A 590 -4.98 -13.59 11.95
C PRO A 590 -4.90 -13.08 10.51
N GLY A 591 -4.48 -13.96 9.59
CA GLY A 591 -4.44 -13.75 8.15
C GLY A 591 -5.76 -13.99 7.39
N GLY A 592 -6.83 -14.38 8.08
CA GLY A 592 -8.18 -14.50 7.53
C GLY A 592 -9.00 -13.21 7.72
N ARG A 593 -10.08 -13.06 6.95
CA ARG A 593 -11.04 -11.95 7.08
C ARG A 593 -12.45 -12.49 6.83
N ASN A 594 -13.37 -12.28 7.76
CA ASN A 594 -14.78 -12.64 7.60
C ASN A 594 -15.69 -11.50 8.05
N LEU A 595 -16.87 -11.41 7.42
CA LEU A 595 -17.93 -10.48 7.79
C LEU A 595 -18.78 -11.06 8.91
N TYR A 596 -19.04 -10.23 9.92
CA TYR A 596 -19.90 -10.52 11.05
C TYR A 596 -20.98 -9.45 11.18
N LYS A 597 -22.09 -9.80 11.82
CA LYS A 597 -23.02 -8.84 12.42
C LYS A 597 -23.22 -9.13 13.90
N ILE A 598 -23.50 -8.07 14.68
CA ILE A 598 -23.83 -8.12 16.10
C ILE A 598 -25.13 -7.34 16.35
N GLN A 599 -26.06 -7.91 17.13
CA GLN A 599 -27.32 -7.25 17.42
C GLN A 599 -27.14 -6.15 18.49
N LEU A 600 -27.61 -4.93 18.23
CA LEU A 600 -27.32 -3.76 19.07
C LEU A 600 -28.03 -3.75 20.43
N ASN A 601 -29.08 -4.56 20.59
CA ASN A 601 -29.80 -4.73 21.86
C ASN A 601 -29.32 -5.94 22.68
N ASP A 602 -28.44 -6.78 22.12
CA ASP A 602 -27.94 -8.00 22.74
C ASP A 602 -26.61 -8.41 22.11
N TYR A 603 -25.51 -7.92 22.68
CA TYR A 603 -24.15 -8.17 22.21
C TYR A 603 -23.71 -9.64 22.32
N THR A 604 -24.52 -10.54 22.91
CA THR A 604 -24.25 -11.99 22.85
C THR A 604 -24.64 -12.60 21.50
N LYS A 605 -25.51 -11.94 20.73
CA LYS A 605 -25.96 -12.38 19.41
C LYS A 605 -25.03 -11.85 18.32
N VAL A 606 -23.93 -12.57 18.12
CA VAL A 606 -23.02 -12.42 16.99
C VAL A 606 -23.30 -13.50 15.95
N THR A 607 -23.31 -13.14 14.67
CA THR A 607 -23.42 -14.08 13.54
C THR A 607 -22.30 -13.81 12.55
N CYS A 608 -21.49 -14.81 12.21
CA CYS A 608 -20.59 -14.71 11.05
C CYS A 608 -21.39 -14.96 9.77
N LEU A 609 -21.37 -14.00 8.85
CA LEU A 609 -22.13 -14.03 7.60
C LEU A 609 -21.36 -14.72 6.46
N SER A 610 -20.03 -14.76 6.52
CA SER A 610 -19.19 -15.26 5.43
C SER A 610 -18.42 -16.56 5.73
N CYS A 611 -18.30 -16.96 6.99
CA CYS A 611 -17.42 -18.05 7.45
C CYS A 611 -17.70 -19.40 6.77
N GLU A 612 -18.98 -19.77 6.64
CA GLU A 612 -19.40 -21.09 6.16
C GLU A 612 -20.01 -21.06 4.74
N LEU A 613 -19.98 -19.90 4.04
CA LEU A 613 -20.50 -19.80 2.67
C LEU A 613 -19.71 -20.68 1.68
N ASN A 614 -18.39 -20.68 1.81
CA ASN A 614 -17.49 -21.60 1.12
C ASN A 614 -16.16 -21.71 1.89
N PRO A 615 -16.11 -22.46 3.00
CA PRO A 615 -15.00 -22.41 3.96
C PRO A 615 -13.66 -22.97 3.43
N GLU A 616 -13.65 -23.62 2.27
CA GLU A 616 -12.44 -24.05 1.56
C GLU A 616 -11.95 -22.99 0.57
N ARG A 617 -12.83 -22.48 -0.30
CA ARG A 617 -12.47 -21.48 -1.32
C ARG A 617 -12.24 -20.08 -0.72
N CYS A 618 -12.96 -19.73 0.34
CA CYS A 618 -13.13 -18.35 0.77
C CYS A 618 -12.96 -18.19 2.30
N GLN A 619 -11.83 -17.59 2.69
CA GLN A 619 -11.46 -17.28 4.07
C GLN A 619 -10.93 -15.84 4.22
N TYR A 620 -10.90 -15.07 3.12
CA TYR A 620 -10.54 -13.65 3.10
C TYR A 620 -11.60 -12.85 2.32
N TYR A 621 -12.48 -12.18 3.05
CA TYR A 621 -13.56 -11.34 2.52
C TYR A 621 -13.31 -9.85 2.74
N SER A 622 -13.80 -9.04 1.80
CA SER A 622 -14.24 -7.66 2.05
C SER A 622 -15.71 -7.52 1.63
N VAL A 623 -16.35 -6.41 1.98
CA VAL A 623 -17.78 -6.15 1.72
C VAL A 623 -17.99 -4.77 1.08
N LEU A 624 -19.12 -4.58 0.40
CA LEU A 624 -19.61 -3.24 0.04
C LEU A 624 -21.14 -3.19 0.16
N PHE A 625 -21.63 -2.47 1.17
CA PHE A 625 -23.06 -2.26 1.45
C PHE A 625 -23.72 -1.25 0.49
N SER A 626 -25.03 -1.43 0.27
CA SER A 626 -25.91 -0.41 -0.33
C SER A 626 -26.09 0.80 0.61
N LYS A 627 -26.68 1.90 0.12
CA LYS A 627 -26.74 3.19 0.83
C LYS A 627 -27.29 3.10 2.26
N ASP A 628 -28.36 2.34 2.48
CA ASP A 628 -28.97 2.11 3.80
C ASP A 628 -28.73 0.66 4.30
N ALA A 629 -27.67 0.03 3.78
CA ALA A 629 -27.21 -1.32 4.10
C ALA A 629 -28.23 -2.47 3.91
N LYS A 630 -29.28 -2.29 3.10
CA LYS A 630 -30.28 -3.32 2.76
C LYS A 630 -29.73 -4.50 1.93
N TYR A 631 -28.70 -4.26 1.13
CA TYR A 631 -27.96 -5.28 0.38
C TYR A 631 -26.46 -5.11 0.61
N TYR A 632 -25.69 -6.16 0.35
CA TYR A 632 -24.23 -6.10 0.34
C TYR A 632 -23.62 -7.02 -0.71
N GLN A 633 -22.53 -6.54 -1.32
CA GLN A 633 -21.65 -7.37 -2.12
C GLN A 633 -20.58 -7.98 -1.21
N LEU A 634 -20.47 -9.31 -1.16
CA LEU A 634 -19.29 -9.98 -0.61
C LEU A 634 -18.23 -10.15 -1.71
N ARG A 635 -16.96 -9.98 -1.32
CA ARG A 635 -15.78 -10.04 -2.17
C ARG A 635 -14.76 -11.00 -1.57
N CYS A 636 -14.94 -12.29 -1.82
CA CYS A 636 -13.96 -13.31 -1.47
C CYS A 636 -12.72 -13.15 -2.36
N SER A 637 -11.54 -13.07 -1.74
CA SER A 637 -10.24 -12.83 -2.40
C SER A 637 -9.22 -13.96 -2.16
N GLY A 638 -9.64 -15.08 -1.56
CA GLY A 638 -8.79 -16.24 -1.31
C GLY A 638 -9.29 -17.13 -0.17
N PRO A 639 -8.71 -18.33 0.02
CA PRO A 639 -7.46 -18.80 -0.62
C PRO A 639 -7.64 -19.40 -2.02
N GLY A 640 -8.87 -19.77 -2.42
CA GLY A 640 -9.19 -20.15 -3.80
C GLY A 640 -9.38 -18.94 -4.72
N LEU A 641 -9.86 -19.17 -5.94
CA LEU A 641 -10.07 -18.07 -6.89
C LEU A 641 -11.11 -17.06 -6.39
N PRO A 642 -10.90 -15.74 -6.59
CA PRO A 642 -11.84 -14.72 -6.12
C PRO A 642 -13.28 -14.94 -6.58
N LEU A 643 -14.22 -14.63 -5.69
CA LEU A 643 -15.66 -14.88 -5.86
C LEU A 643 -16.44 -13.65 -5.37
N TYR A 644 -17.36 -13.17 -6.20
CA TYR A 644 -18.17 -11.99 -5.95
C TYR A 644 -19.64 -12.41 -5.88
N THR A 645 -20.31 -12.15 -4.77
CA THR A 645 -21.70 -12.55 -4.52
C THR A 645 -22.50 -11.38 -3.96
N LEU A 646 -23.81 -11.33 -4.26
CA LEU A 646 -24.73 -10.30 -3.81
C LEU A 646 -25.71 -10.87 -2.80
N HIS A 647 -25.87 -10.21 -1.67
CA HIS A 647 -26.70 -10.67 -0.54
C HIS A 647 -27.71 -9.60 -0.12
N ARG A 648 -28.76 -10.02 0.57
CA ARG A 648 -29.78 -9.16 1.16
C ARG A 648 -29.72 -9.23 2.69
N SER A 649 -29.72 -8.08 3.36
CA SER A 649 -29.44 -7.97 4.81
C SER A 649 -30.59 -8.38 5.72
N SER A 650 -31.83 -8.45 5.21
CA SER A 650 -33.02 -8.85 5.98
C SER A 650 -33.01 -10.31 6.43
N ASP A 651 -32.37 -11.17 5.65
CA ASP A 651 -32.38 -12.63 5.79
C ASP A 651 -31.00 -13.25 5.46
N ASP A 652 -29.96 -12.41 5.37
CA ASP A 652 -28.56 -12.72 5.00
C ASP A 652 -28.39 -13.54 3.71
N LYS A 653 -29.43 -13.60 2.89
CA LYS A 653 -29.54 -14.54 1.79
C LYS A 653 -28.72 -14.10 0.58
N GLU A 654 -27.92 -15.02 0.04
CA GLU A 654 -27.32 -14.83 -1.29
C GLU A 654 -28.41 -14.80 -2.37
N LEU A 655 -28.43 -13.70 -3.12
CA LEU A 655 -29.34 -13.47 -4.24
C LEU A 655 -28.78 -14.05 -5.55
N ARG A 656 -27.47 -13.89 -5.78
CA ARG A 656 -26.72 -14.45 -6.91
C ARG A 656 -25.20 -14.30 -6.75
N VAL A 657 -24.47 -15.16 -7.46
CA VAL A 657 -23.08 -14.90 -7.87
C VAL A 657 -23.05 -13.82 -8.95
N LEU A 658 -22.08 -12.91 -8.86
CA LEU A 658 -21.83 -11.80 -9.79
C LEU A 658 -20.65 -12.07 -10.71
N GLU A 659 -19.58 -12.68 -10.18
CA GLU A 659 -18.42 -13.16 -10.94
C GLU A 659 -17.74 -14.30 -10.16
N ASP A 660 -17.48 -15.42 -10.83
CA ASP A 660 -16.99 -16.66 -10.22
C ASP A 660 -15.56 -17.04 -10.65
N ASN A 661 -14.95 -16.26 -11.55
CA ASN A 661 -13.65 -16.55 -12.16
C ASN A 661 -13.55 -17.94 -12.85
N SER A 662 -14.67 -18.57 -13.24
CA SER A 662 -14.71 -19.86 -13.95
C SER A 662 -13.89 -19.90 -15.24
N ALA A 663 -13.84 -18.76 -15.96
CA ALA A 663 -13.01 -18.61 -17.14
C ALA A 663 -11.50 -18.67 -16.81
N LEU A 664 -11.09 -18.14 -15.65
CA LEU A 664 -9.72 -18.22 -15.16
C LEU A 664 -9.42 -19.63 -14.62
N ASP A 665 -10.33 -20.23 -13.86
CA ASP A 665 -10.23 -21.61 -13.36
C ASP A 665 -9.88 -22.58 -14.48
N LYS A 666 -10.69 -22.57 -15.55
CA LYS A 666 -10.47 -23.41 -16.73
C LYS A 666 -9.12 -23.19 -17.41
N MET A 667 -8.58 -21.97 -17.40
CA MET A 667 -7.25 -21.69 -17.95
C MET A 667 -6.12 -22.17 -17.03
N LEU A 668 -6.33 -22.18 -15.70
CA LEU A 668 -5.34 -22.64 -14.73
C LEU A 668 -5.32 -24.17 -14.56
N GLN A 669 -6.38 -24.88 -14.94
CA GLN A 669 -6.41 -26.35 -14.99
C GLN A 669 -5.27 -26.92 -15.87
N ASP A 670 -4.95 -26.26 -16.99
CA ASP A 670 -3.86 -26.60 -17.92
C ASP A 670 -2.46 -26.14 -17.46
N VAL A 671 -2.32 -25.68 -16.20
CA VAL A 671 -1.08 -25.12 -15.65
C VAL A 671 -0.64 -25.84 -14.36
N GLN A 672 0.67 -26.05 -14.22
CA GLN A 672 1.32 -26.54 -13.01
C GLN A 672 1.41 -25.43 -11.96
N MET A 673 0.26 -25.05 -11.41
CA MET A 673 0.17 -24.00 -10.38
C MET A 673 0.84 -24.44 -9.07
N PRO A 674 1.56 -23.54 -8.39
CA PRO A 674 2.10 -23.81 -7.06
C PRO A 674 0.98 -23.83 -6.02
N SER A 675 1.23 -24.51 -4.90
CA SER A 675 0.30 -24.54 -3.77
C SER A 675 0.69 -23.49 -2.71
N LYS A 676 -0.28 -23.02 -1.91
CA LYS A 676 -0.04 -22.10 -0.80
C LYS A 676 -0.34 -22.80 0.53
N LYS A 677 0.68 -22.97 1.37
CA LYS A 677 0.52 -23.32 2.78
C LYS A 677 0.44 -22.04 3.60
N LEU A 678 -0.54 -21.93 4.49
CA LEU A 678 -0.62 -20.91 5.54
C LEU A 678 -0.64 -21.65 6.88
N ASP A 679 0.32 -21.36 7.76
CA ASP A 679 0.53 -22.09 9.02
C ASP A 679 1.33 -21.22 10.00
N SER A 680 1.84 -21.80 11.09
CA SER A 680 2.48 -21.08 12.18
C SER A 680 3.64 -21.85 12.80
N ILE A 681 4.53 -21.13 13.46
CA ILE A 681 5.58 -21.66 14.33
C ILE A 681 5.52 -20.97 15.69
N ILE A 682 6.04 -21.63 16.73
CA ILE A 682 6.15 -21.03 18.07
C ILE A 682 7.60 -20.57 18.27
N LEU A 683 7.79 -19.27 18.52
CA LEU A 683 9.06 -18.68 18.92
C LEU A 683 8.83 -17.93 20.24
N HIS A 684 9.69 -18.16 21.25
CA HIS A 684 9.60 -17.46 22.54
C HIS A 684 8.18 -17.54 23.15
N GLU A 685 7.63 -18.76 23.21
CA GLU A 685 6.26 -19.09 23.68
C GLU A 685 5.10 -18.41 22.92
N THR A 686 5.41 -17.66 21.85
CA THR A 686 4.44 -16.90 21.05
C THR A 686 4.25 -17.56 19.69
N LYS A 687 2.99 -17.69 19.26
CA LYS A 687 2.62 -18.21 17.94
C LYS A 687 2.76 -17.11 16.89
N PHE A 688 3.60 -17.33 15.88
CA PHE A 688 3.79 -16.44 14.74
C PHE A 688 3.44 -17.15 13.44
N TRP A 689 2.94 -16.41 12.45
CA TRP A 689 2.37 -16.99 11.22
C TRP A 689 3.31 -16.88 10.03
N TYR A 690 3.20 -17.85 9.12
CA TYR A 690 3.95 -17.88 7.87
C TYR A 690 3.09 -18.42 6.72
N GLN A 691 3.42 -17.95 5.52
CA GLN A 691 2.97 -18.59 4.29
C GLN A 691 4.16 -19.16 3.53
N MET A 692 3.94 -20.26 2.79
CA MET A 692 4.86 -20.78 1.78
C MET A 692 4.10 -21.01 0.48
N ILE A 693 4.60 -20.42 -0.60
CA ILE A 693 4.27 -20.80 -1.96
C ILE A 693 5.21 -21.95 -2.32
N LEU A 694 4.65 -23.16 -2.41
CA LEU A 694 5.37 -24.42 -2.65
C LEU A 694 5.24 -24.79 -4.13
N PRO A 695 6.34 -25.22 -4.79
CA PRO A 695 6.31 -25.67 -6.18
C PRO A 695 5.23 -26.72 -6.50
N PRO A 696 4.78 -26.83 -7.77
CA PRO A 696 3.98 -27.97 -8.21
C PRO A 696 4.76 -29.27 -7.97
N HIS A 697 4.04 -30.34 -7.64
CA HIS A 697 4.63 -31.65 -7.30
C HIS A 697 5.68 -31.59 -6.17
N PHE A 698 5.45 -30.70 -5.19
CA PHE A 698 6.30 -30.55 -4.01
C PHE A 698 6.47 -31.87 -3.25
N ASP A 699 7.73 -32.23 -3.01
CA ASP A 699 8.16 -33.49 -2.40
C ASP A 699 9.09 -33.16 -1.22
N SER A 700 8.58 -33.33 0.00
CA SER A 700 9.30 -33.01 1.23
C SER A 700 10.59 -33.82 1.48
N SER A 701 10.90 -34.83 0.68
CA SER A 701 12.20 -35.52 0.71
C SER A 701 13.31 -34.79 -0.06
N LYS A 702 12.95 -33.86 -0.96
CA LYS A 702 13.87 -33.06 -1.78
C LYS A 702 14.30 -31.78 -1.07
N LYS A 703 15.42 -31.20 -1.53
CA LYS A 703 15.99 -29.93 -1.04
C LYS A 703 15.76 -28.81 -2.06
N TYR A 704 14.84 -27.91 -1.76
CA TYR A 704 14.49 -26.76 -2.60
C TYR A 704 15.22 -25.49 -2.16
N PRO A 705 15.61 -24.60 -3.09
CA PRO A 705 16.03 -23.25 -2.74
C PRO A 705 14.84 -22.46 -2.15
N LEU A 706 15.15 -21.53 -1.26
CA LEU A 706 14.17 -20.76 -0.48
C LEU A 706 14.39 -19.25 -0.67
N LEU A 707 13.35 -18.53 -1.10
CA LEU A 707 13.32 -17.07 -1.13
C LEU A 707 12.39 -16.55 -0.03
N ILE A 708 12.92 -15.75 0.90
CA ILE A 708 12.11 -14.99 1.85
C ILE A 708 11.61 -13.71 1.17
N ASP A 709 10.29 -13.57 1.03
CA ASP A 709 9.58 -12.36 0.61
C ASP A 709 9.14 -11.58 1.86
N VAL A 710 9.91 -10.56 2.24
CA VAL A 710 9.73 -9.78 3.47
C VAL A 710 9.12 -8.40 3.21
N TYR A 711 8.26 -7.96 4.13
CA TYR A 711 7.96 -6.54 4.31
C TYR A 711 8.22 -6.12 5.76
N ALA A 712 7.53 -6.75 6.73
CA ALA A 712 7.80 -6.66 8.16
C ALA A 712 7.81 -5.26 8.82
N GLY A 713 7.27 -4.23 8.14
CA GLY A 713 7.00 -2.94 8.77
C GLY A 713 5.93 -3.02 9.88
N PRO A 714 5.86 -2.03 10.80
CA PRO A 714 4.86 -1.99 11.86
C PRO A 714 3.42 -2.17 11.35
N CYS A 715 2.63 -2.94 12.08
CA CYS A 715 1.24 -3.34 11.76
C CYS A 715 1.05 -4.08 10.42
N SER A 716 2.13 -4.51 9.74
CA SER A 716 2.01 -5.27 8.48
C SER A 716 1.57 -6.71 8.68
N GLN A 717 1.12 -7.34 7.58
CA GLN A 717 0.77 -8.77 7.54
C GLN A 717 1.08 -9.31 6.13
N LYS A 718 1.90 -10.36 6.06
CA LYS A 718 2.31 -11.06 4.83
C LYS A 718 1.88 -12.52 4.81
N ALA A 719 1.50 -13.10 5.95
CA ALA A 719 0.93 -14.44 6.07
C ALA A 719 -0.62 -14.33 6.11
N ASP A 720 -1.25 -14.41 4.94
CA ASP A 720 -2.69 -14.22 4.77
C ASP A 720 -3.36 -15.37 4.01
N ALA A 721 -4.70 -15.36 3.95
CA ALA A 721 -5.50 -16.28 3.13
C ALA A 721 -5.80 -15.74 1.71
N VAL A 722 -5.08 -14.74 1.20
CA VAL A 722 -5.35 -14.12 -0.12
C VAL A 722 -4.73 -14.93 -1.26
N PHE A 723 -5.48 -15.11 -2.35
CA PHE A 723 -5.01 -15.69 -3.62
C PHE A 723 -4.27 -14.63 -4.45
N ARG A 724 -3.10 -14.98 -5.01
CA ARG A 724 -2.28 -14.06 -5.82
C ARG A 724 -1.64 -14.78 -7.01
N LEU A 725 -1.65 -14.08 -8.15
CA LEU A 725 -0.84 -14.40 -9.34
C LEU A 725 0.22 -13.30 -9.45
N ASN A 726 1.46 -13.60 -9.09
CA ASN A 726 2.56 -12.64 -9.01
C ASN A 726 3.93 -13.29 -9.31
N TRP A 727 5.02 -12.55 -9.10
CA TRP A 727 6.38 -13.05 -9.28
C TRP A 727 6.67 -14.34 -8.49
N ALA A 728 6.18 -14.47 -7.26
CA ALA A 728 6.34 -15.68 -6.45
C ALA A 728 5.61 -16.90 -7.05
N THR A 729 4.48 -16.69 -7.72
CA THR A 729 3.79 -17.75 -8.49
C THR A 729 4.69 -18.31 -9.59
N TYR A 730 5.43 -17.45 -10.30
CA TYR A 730 6.40 -17.86 -11.33
C TYR A 730 7.61 -18.57 -10.73
N LEU A 731 8.25 -18.01 -9.70
CA LEU A 731 9.42 -18.60 -9.06
C LEU A 731 9.13 -20.01 -8.52
N ALA A 732 7.95 -20.24 -7.95
CA ALA A 732 7.54 -21.57 -7.50
C ALA A 732 7.13 -22.50 -8.66
N SER A 733 6.41 -22.00 -9.67
CA SER A 733 5.91 -22.83 -10.79
C SER A 733 7.00 -23.26 -11.76
N THR A 734 7.82 -22.32 -12.25
CA THR A 734 8.83 -22.56 -13.30
C THR A 734 10.21 -22.84 -12.74
N GLU A 735 10.64 -22.13 -11.70
CA GLU A 735 12.02 -22.21 -11.16
C GLU A 735 12.14 -23.16 -9.96
N ASN A 736 11.02 -23.76 -9.53
CA ASN A 736 10.89 -24.64 -8.37
C ASN A 736 11.48 -24.06 -7.06
N ILE A 737 11.37 -22.75 -6.85
CA ILE A 737 11.78 -22.05 -5.62
C ILE A 737 10.62 -22.04 -4.62
N ILE A 738 10.88 -22.38 -3.35
CA ILE A 738 9.91 -22.10 -2.28
C ILE A 738 9.97 -20.61 -1.99
N VAL A 739 8.85 -19.89 -2.06
CA VAL A 739 8.78 -18.48 -1.65
C VAL A 739 7.99 -18.38 -0.35
N ALA A 740 8.61 -17.86 0.71
CA ALA A 740 8.00 -17.81 2.04
C ALA A 740 7.91 -16.38 2.58
N SER A 741 6.89 -16.09 3.39
CA SER A 741 6.78 -14.86 4.17
C SER A 741 6.43 -15.17 5.61
N PHE A 742 6.92 -14.37 6.55
CA PHE A 742 6.76 -14.57 7.99
C PHE A 742 6.32 -13.27 8.69
N ASP A 743 5.35 -13.36 9.60
CA ASP A 743 4.84 -12.25 10.40
C ASP A 743 5.29 -12.41 11.86
N GLY A 744 6.38 -11.73 12.20
CA GLY A 744 7.00 -11.73 13.54
C GLY A 744 6.55 -10.56 14.43
N ARG A 745 7.40 -10.18 15.39
CA ARG A 745 7.23 -8.96 16.19
C ARG A 745 7.17 -7.73 15.28
N GLY A 746 6.26 -6.80 15.60
CA GLY A 746 5.92 -5.65 14.76
C GLY A 746 4.72 -5.89 13.81
N SER A 747 4.37 -7.15 13.50
CA SER A 747 3.20 -7.45 12.66
C SER A 747 1.87 -7.07 13.33
N GLY A 748 0.85 -6.81 12.50
CA GLY A 748 -0.46 -6.35 12.94
C GLY A 748 -1.47 -7.47 13.22
N TYR A 749 -2.67 -7.05 13.62
CA TYR A 749 -3.88 -7.88 13.72
C TYR A 749 -3.80 -9.04 14.73
N GLN A 750 -2.88 -8.95 15.69
CA GLN A 750 -2.51 -10.00 16.66
C GLN A 750 -2.34 -9.44 18.09
N GLY A 751 -2.85 -8.23 18.34
CA GLY A 751 -2.74 -7.52 19.61
C GLY A 751 -1.46 -6.69 19.75
N ASP A 752 -1.57 -5.62 20.54
CA ASP A 752 -0.54 -4.61 20.78
C ASP A 752 0.76 -5.20 21.36
N LYS A 753 0.70 -6.34 22.04
CA LYS A 753 1.90 -7.05 22.54
C LYS A 753 2.84 -7.49 21.39
N ILE A 754 2.30 -7.87 20.23
CA ILE A 754 3.10 -8.23 19.05
C ILE A 754 3.40 -6.96 18.24
N MET A 755 2.42 -6.09 18.03
CA MET A 755 2.55 -4.91 17.19
C MET A 755 3.50 -3.85 17.78
N HIS A 756 3.34 -3.48 19.05
CA HIS A 756 4.19 -2.49 19.72
C HIS A 756 5.55 -3.05 20.17
N ALA A 757 5.86 -4.32 19.92
CA ALA A 757 7.15 -4.91 20.28
C ALA A 757 8.35 -4.16 19.63
N VAL A 758 8.16 -3.60 18.44
CA VAL A 758 9.16 -2.79 17.72
C VAL A 758 9.11 -1.29 18.06
N ASN A 759 8.28 -0.87 19.03
CA ASN A 759 8.17 0.54 19.43
C ASN A 759 9.54 1.09 19.86
N ARG A 760 9.94 2.19 19.23
CA ARG A 760 11.24 2.87 19.32
C ARG A 760 12.44 2.00 18.93
N ARG A 761 12.21 0.84 18.31
CA ARG A 761 13.19 -0.26 18.13
C ARG A 761 13.15 -0.90 16.73
N LEU A 762 12.89 -0.11 15.69
CA LEU A 762 12.92 -0.53 14.28
C LEU A 762 14.32 -1.01 13.85
N GLY A 763 14.41 -2.12 13.12
CA GLY A 763 15.68 -2.72 12.67
C GLY A 763 16.30 -3.73 13.65
N THR A 764 15.52 -4.26 14.59
CA THR A 764 15.99 -5.30 15.52
C THR A 764 15.08 -6.51 15.60
N PHE A 765 13.92 -6.43 16.24
CA PHE A 765 13.12 -7.62 16.52
C PHE A 765 12.53 -8.25 15.26
N GLU A 766 12.04 -7.43 14.33
CA GLU A 766 11.57 -7.91 13.04
C GLU A 766 12.72 -8.47 12.18
N VAL A 767 13.91 -7.86 12.26
CA VAL A 767 15.13 -8.34 11.58
C VAL A 767 15.59 -9.69 12.14
N GLN A 768 15.60 -9.85 13.47
CA GLN A 768 15.91 -11.11 14.15
C GLN A 768 14.91 -12.21 13.78
N ASP A 769 13.62 -11.86 13.83
CA ASP A 769 12.52 -12.81 13.62
C ASP A 769 12.51 -13.39 12.20
N GLN A 770 12.91 -12.63 11.17
CA GLN A 770 13.06 -13.16 9.80
C GLN A 770 14.27 -14.12 9.68
N ILE A 771 15.38 -13.83 10.36
CA ILE A 771 16.55 -14.73 10.40
C ILE A 771 16.18 -16.04 11.11
N ASP A 772 15.46 -15.96 12.23
CA ASP A 772 15.01 -17.15 12.96
C ASP A 772 13.91 -17.92 12.22
N ALA A 773 12.99 -17.24 11.52
CA ALA A 773 12.02 -17.91 10.64
C ALA A 773 12.73 -18.74 9.55
N ALA A 774 13.72 -18.18 8.84
CA ALA A 774 14.52 -18.91 7.87
C ALA A 774 15.23 -20.12 8.51
N ARG A 775 15.83 -19.97 9.71
CA ARG A 775 16.43 -21.07 10.48
C ARG A 775 15.42 -22.16 10.88
N GLN A 776 14.14 -21.82 11.11
CA GLN A 776 13.11 -22.83 11.36
C GLN A 776 12.64 -23.51 10.06
N PHE A 777 12.55 -22.78 8.93
CA PHE A 777 12.22 -23.35 7.62
C PHE A 777 13.30 -24.35 7.15
N SER A 778 14.59 -24.08 7.37
CA SER A 778 15.69 -25.05 7.25
C SER A 778 15.42 -26.37 7.99
N LYS A 779 15.01 -26.28 9.26
CA LYS A 779 14.73 -27.45 10.12
C LYS A 779 13.49 -28.24 9.72
N MET A 780 12.62 -27.71 8.84
CA MET A 780 11.51 -28.47 8.26
C MET A 780 11.97 -29.55 7.27
N GLY A 781 13.26 -29.61 6.95
CA GLY A 781 13.89 -30.73 6.26
C GLY A 781 13.96 -30.58 4.74
N PHE A 782 13.01 -29.88 4.11
CA PHE A 782 12.91 -29.72 2.65
C PHE A 782 13.60 -28.48 2.04
N VAL A 783 14.20 -27.61 2.87
CA VAL A 783 14.92 -26.40 2.43
C VAL A 783 16.41 -26.69 2.24
N ASP A 784 17.01 -26.18 1.17
CA ASP A 784 18.46 -26.20 0.92
C ASP A 784 19.16 -25.03 1.61
N ASP A 785 19.83 -25.31 2.73
CA ASP A 785 20.52 -24.32 3.56
C ASP A 785 21.65 -23.56 2.84
N LYS A 786 22.08 -24.02 1.66
CA LYS A 786 23.09 -23.33 0.82
C LYS A 786 22.47 -22.35 -0.18
N ARG A 787 21.14 -22.36 -0.33
CA ARG A 787 20.38 -21.57 -1.31
C ARG A 787 19.16 -20.93 -0.66
N ILE A 788 19.40 -20.17 0.39
CA ILE A 788 18.43 -19.26 1.00
C ILE A 788 18.75 -17.82 0.56
N ALA A 789 17.75 -17.13 0.02
CA ALA A 789 17.81 -15.72 -0.34
C ALA A 789 16.71 -14.92 0.37
N ILE A 790 16.83 -13.60 0.37
CA ILE A 790 15.83 -12.68 0.94
C ILE A 790 15.62 -11.47 0.02
N TRP A 791 14.38 -11.03 -0.14
CA TRP A 791 14.07 -9.81 -0.87
C TRP A 791 12.90 -9.04 -0.25
N GLY A 792 12.86 -7.74 -0.51
CA GLY A 792 11.73 -6.90 -0.14
C GLY A 792 11.82 -5.50 -0.75
N TRP A 793 10.70 -4.80 -0.68
CA TRP A 793 10.51 -3.45 -1.19
C TRP A 793 10.22 -2.49 -0.02
N SER A 794 10.65 -1.22 -0.10
CA SER A 794 10.36 -0.20 0.94
C SER A 794 10.93 -0.63 2.30
N TYR A 795 10.10 -0.71 3.35
CA TYR A 795 10.47 -1.31 4.65
C TYR A 795 11.02 -2.75 4.49
N GLY A 796 10.48 -3.54 3.56
CA GLY A 796 11.02 -4.86 3.22
C GLY A 796 12.43 -4.80 2.64
N GLY A 797 12.77 -3.75 1.90
CA GLY A 797 14.13 -3.49 1.41
C GLY A 797 15.09 -3.11 2.54
N TYR A 798 14.61 -2.31 3.50
CA TYR A 798 15.34 -2.02 4.75
C TYR A 798 15.61 -3.30 5.54
N VAL A 799 14.59 -4.10 5.84
CA VAL A 799 14.75 -5.37 6.59
C VAL A 799 15.65 -6.34 5.84
N THR A 800 15.50 -6.49 4.51
CA THR A 800 16.42 -7.27 3.67
C THR A 800 17.86 -6.83 3.88
N SER A 801 18.13 -5.53 3.76
CA SER A 801 19.48 -4.96 3.90
C SER A 801 20.03 -5.13 5.33
N MET A 802 19.18 -4.99 6.35
CA MET A 802 19.54 -5.20 7.75
C MET A 802 19.82 -6.66 8.09
N VAL A 803 19.11 -7.61 7.46
CA VAL A 803 19.32 -9.07 7.57
C VAL A 803 20.62 -9.49 6.89
N LEU A 804 20.88 -9.01 5.67
CA LEU A 804 22.13 -9.29 4.94
C LEU A 804 23.34 -8.70 5.69
N GLY A 805 23.25 -7.45 6.12
CA GLY A 805 24.24 -6.80 6.97
C GLY A 805 24.35 -7.36 8.40
N ALA A 806 23.57 -8.37 8.79
CA ALA A 806 23.65 -8.95 10.14
C ALA A 806 24.81 -9.94 10.33
N GLY A 807 25.52 -10.35 9.25
CA GLY A 807 26.58 -11.36 9.34
C GLY A 807 26.08 -12.72 9.83
N SER A 808 24.83 -13.07 9.51
CA SER A 808 24.09 -14.18 10.15
C SER A 808 24.47 -15.58 9.67
N GLY A 809 25.15 -15.68 8.52
CA GLY A 809 25.48 -16.94 7.84
C GLY A 809 24.29 -17.73 7.27
N VAL A 810 23.06 -17.20 7.36
CA VAL A 810 21.82 -17.89 6.93
C VAL A 810 21.46 -17.65 5.46
N PHE A 811 21.78 -16.47 4.93
CA PHE A 811 21.40 -16.05 3.58
C PHE A 811 22.62 -15.98 2.67
N LYS A 812 22.50 -16.51 1.45
CA LYS A 812 23.54 -16.39 0.41
C LYS A 812 23.49 -15.04 -0.30
N CYS A 813 22.27 -14.55 -0.57
CA CYS A 813 22.06 -13.37 -1.40
C CYS A 813 20.76 -12.65 -1.05
N GLY A 814 20.59 -11.42 -1.56
CA GLY A 814 19.29 -10.77 -1.50
C GLY A 814 19.15 -9.47 -2.29
N ILE A 815 17.90 -9.02 -2.43
CA ILE A 815 17.50 -7.89 -3.27
C ILE A 815 16.73 -6.87 -2.45
N ALA A 816 17.22 -5.64 -2.38
CA ALA A 816 16.54 -4.53 -1.73
C ALA A 816 16.05 -3.51 -2.77
N VAL A 817 14.73 -3.36 -2.90
CA VAL A 817 14.09 -2.40 -3.82
C VAL A 817 13.56 -1.21 -3.04
N ALA A 818 13.92 0.00 -3.48
CA ALA A 818 13.61 1.27 -2.82
C ALA A 818 13.72 1.22 -1.27
N PRO A 819 14.86 0.77 -0.70
CA PRO A 819 14.97 0.53 0.73
C PRO A 819 15.11 1.83 1.53
N VAL A 820 14.46 1.90 2.70
CA VAL A 820 14.93 2.82 3.76
C VAL A 820 16.33 2.36 4.18
N SER A 821 17.25 3.30 4.38
CA SER A 821 18.63 3.05 4.82
C SER A 821 18.88 3.52 6.26
N ARG A 822 18.12 4.53 6.68
CA ARG A 822 18.33 5.33 7.91
C ARG A 822 17.10 6.19 8.16
N TRP A 823 16.66 6.22 9.42
CA TRP A 823 15.37 6.80 9.79
C TRP A 823 15.33 8.34 9.72
N GLU A 824 16.43 9.06 9.95
CA GLU A 824 16.46 10.52 9.71
C GLU A 824 16.40 10.94 8.22
N TYR A 825 16.22 10.00 7.27
CA TYR A 825 16.01 10.29 5.86
C TYR A 825 14.57 10.06 5.36
N TYR A 826 13.73 9.40 6.17
CA TYR A 826 12.31 9.18 5.89
C TYR A 826 11.44 10.24 6.61
N ASP A 827 10.13 10.26 6.37
CA ASP A 827 9.25 11.35 6.82
C ASP A 827 9.01 11.34 8.34
N SER A 828 8.55 12.47 8.87
CA SER A 828 8.28 12.67 10.29
C SER A 828 7.05 11.91 10.80
N VAL A 829 5.99 11.79 9.99
CA VAL A 829 4.72 11.22 10.42
C VAL A 829 4.83 9.70 10.57
N TYR A 830 5.38 8.98 9.59
CA TYR A 830 5.68 7.55 9.73
C TYR A 830 6.76 7.33 10.80
N THR A 831 7.89 8.03 10.69
CA THR A 831 9.07 7.65 11.47
C THR A 831 8.87 7.94 12.96
N GLU A 832 8.35 9.11 13.32
CA GLU A 832 8.23 9.51 14.74
C GLU A 832 7.14 8.73 15.47
N ARG A 833 6.11 8.25 14.75
CA ARG A 833 5.08 7.30 15.25
C ARG A 833 5.70 6.05 15.87
N TYR A 834 6.77 5.55 15.26
CA TYR A 834 7.42 4.30 15.64
C TYR A 834 8.78 4.50 16.33
N MET A 835 9.43 5.65 16.17
CA MET A 835 10.80 5.91 16.65
C MET A 835 10.91 7.05 17.67
N GLY A 836 9.86 7.86 17.88
CA GLY A 836 10.01 9.14 18.58
C GLY A 836 10.88 10.13 17.80
N LEU A 837 11.36 11.18 18.46
CA LEU A 837 12.18 12.22 17.85
C LEU A 837 13.67 11.83 17.77
N PRO A 838 14.39 12.22 16.70
CA PRO A 838 15.83 12.02 16.58
C PRO A 838 16.65 13.06 17.36
N THR A 839 16.27 13.36 18.60
CA THR A 839 17.01 14.26 19.51
C THR A 839 17.77 13.48 20.58
N PRO A 840 18.87 14.03 21.15
CA PRO A 840 19.61 13.41 22.26
C PRO A 840 18.74 13.12 23.50
N GLU A 841 17.70 13.92 23.70
CA GLU A 841 16.78 13.82 24.83
C GLU A 841 15.71 12.73 24.64
N ASP A 842 15.55 12.19 23.43
CA ASP A 842 14.51 11.20 23.11
C ASP A 842 15.06 9.86 22.60
N ASN A 843 15.37 9.70 21.30
CA ASN A 843 15.79 8.40 20.74
C ASN A 843 16.95 8.46 19.72
N LEU A 844 17.70 9.57 19.60
CA LEU A 844 18.78 9.74 18.61
C LEU A 844 19.80 8.60 18.60
N ASP A 845 20.22 8.09 19.76
CA ASP A 845 21.14 6.96 19.88
C ASP A 845 20.67 5.74 19.05
N TYR A 846 19.37 5.49 19.07
CA TYR A 846 18.79 4.35 18.37
C TYR A 846 18.55 4.63 16.87
N TYR A 847 18.20 5.86 16.50
CA TYR A 847 18.24 6.32 15.10
C TYR A 847 19.64 6.13 14.47
N ARG A 848 20.71 6.35 15.24
CA ARG A 848 22.11 6.12 14.79
C ARG A 848 22.49 4.64 14.74
N ASN A 849 21.99 3.81 15.65
CA ASN A 849 22.30 2.38 15.73
C ASN A 849 21.47 1.49 14.78
N SER A 850 20.42 2.02 14.16
CA SER A 850 19.49 1.30 13.27
C SER A 850 19.75 1.50 11.77
N THR A 851 20.92 2.01 11.36
CA THR A 851 21.21 2.23 9.93
C THR A 851 21.73 0.98 9.22
N VAL A 852 21.47 0.89 7.92
CA VAL A 852 22.08 -0.09 7.01
C VAL A 852 23.58 0.21 6.83
N MET A 853 23.97 1.48 6.72
CA MET A 853 25.35 1.88 6.43
C MET A 853 26.34 1.43 7.52
N SER A 854 25.95 1.43 8.79
CA SER A 854 26.76 0.89 9.89
C SER A 854 27.00 -0.62 9.82
N ARG A 855 26.41 -1.33 8.86
CA ARG A 855 26.57 -2.77 8.62
C ARG A 855 27.35 -3.11 7.35
N ALA A 856 27.87 -2.11 6.61
CA ALA A 856 28.46 -2.27 5.28
C ALA A 856 29.50 -3.41 5.19
N GLU A 857 30.43 -3.51 6.14
CA GLU A 857 31.49 -4.54 6.16
C GLU A 857 30.94 -5.99 6.08
N ASN A 858 29.78 -6.27 6.68
CA ASN A 858 29.18 -7.61 6.69
C ASN A 858 28.65 -8.03 5.32
N PHE A 859 28.38 -7.10 4.39
CA PHE A 859 27.90 -7.44 3.05
C PHE A 859 28.96 -8.20 2.22
N LYS A 860 30.24 -8.20 2.62
CA LYS A 860 31.30 -9.05 2.02
C LYS A 860 31.01 -10.56 2.09
N GLN A 861 29.99 -10.97 2.86
CA GLN A 861 29.59 -12.36 3.06
C GLN A 861 28.49 -12.83 2.09
N VAL A 862 27.89 -11.93 1.29
CA VAL A 862 26.64 -12.18 0.53
C VAL A 862 26.63 -11.50 -0.84
N GLU A 863 25.88 -12.06 -1.79
CA GLU A 863 25.59 -11.39 -3.07
C GLU A 863 24.42 -10.40 -2.86
N TYR A 864 24.61 -9.11 -3.15
CA TYR A 864 23.59 -8.08 -2.94
C TYR A 864 23.20 -7.36 -4.24
N LEU A 865 21.89 -7.12 -4.43
CA LEU A 865 21.35 -6.30 -5.50
C LEU A 865 20.52 -5.15 -4.92
N LEU A 866 20.94 -3.92 -5.21
CA LEU A 866 20.31 -2.67 -4.76
C LEU A 866 19.58 -2.00 -5.92
N ILE A 867 18.25 -1.84 -5.79
CA ILE A 867 17.39 -1.25 -6.83
C ILE A 867 16.65 -0.02 -6.30
N HIS A 868 16.54 1.05 -7.10
CA HIS A 868 15.80 2.27 -6.69
C HIS A 868 15.37 3.13 -7.91
N GLY A 869 14.18 3.71 -7.88
CA GLY A 869 13.77 4.77 -8.81
C GLY A 869 14.52 6.09 -8.55
N THR A 870 14.93 6.83 -9.58
CA THR A 870 15.63 8.12 -9.37
C THR A 870 14.68 9.26 -9.00
N ALA A 871 13.38 9.08 -9.23
CA ALA A 871 12.33 10.06 -8.95
C ALA A 871 11.41 9.64 -7.78
N ASP A 872 11.86 8.69 -6.95
CA ASP A 872 11.17 8.25 -5.73
C ASP A 872 10.96 9.43 -4.76
N ASP A 873 9.72 9.88 -4.65
CA ASP A 873 9.23 10.96 -3.79
C ASP A 873 9.05 10.54 -2.32
N ASN A 874 9.10 9.23 -2.05
CA ASN A 874 8.65 8.62 -0.79
C ASN A 874 9.85 8.08 0.00
N VAL A 875 10.47 7.01 -0.50
CA VAL A 875 11.69 6.41 0.07
C VAL A 875 12.95 6.94 -0.64
N HIS A 876 12.88 8.08 -1.32
CA HIS A 876 14.01 8.92 -1.75
C HIS A 876 15.32 8.22 -2.15
N PHE A 877 15.72 8.34 -3.43
CA PHE A 877 16.99 7.79 -3.95
C PHE A 877 18.24 8.06 -3.07
N GLN A 878 18.23 9.16 -2.31
CA GLN A 878 19.15 9.44 -1.18
C GLN A 878 19.49 8.21 -0.33
N GLN A 879 18.51 7.36 0.00
CA GLN A 879 18.68 6.16 0.82
C GLN A 879 19.66 5.17 0.16
N SER A 880 19.39 4.75 -1.08
CA SER A 880 20.28 3.85 -1.84
C SER A 880 21.59 4.51 -2.21
N ALA A 881 21.63 5.83 -2.42
CA ALA A 881 22.87 6.57 -2.64
C ALA A 881 23.80 6.52 -1.40
N GLN A 882 23.25 6.49 -0.18
CA GLN A 882 24.05 6.35 1.05
C GLN A 882 24.44 4.90 1.34
N ILE A 883 23.59 3.91 1.03
CA ILE A 883 23.97 2.48 1.11
C ILE A 883 25.12 2.18 0.14
N SER A 884 24.95 2.50 -1.14
CA SER A 884 25.96 2.25 -2.19
C SER A 884 27.31 2.93 -1.88
N LYS A 885 27.29 4.19 -1.42
CA LYS A 885 28.50 4.87 -0.97
C LYS A 885 29.16 4.16 0.22
N ALA A 886 28.41 3.74 1.23
CA ALA A 886 28.97 3.04 2.40
C ALA A 886 29.56 1.66 2.05
N LEU A 887 28.99 0.95 1.07
CA LEU A 887 29.55 -0.29 0.54
C LEU A 887 30.86 -0.04 -0.21
N VAL A 888 30.95 1.02 -1.02
CA VAL A 888 32.20 1.44 -1.67
C VAL A 888 33.26 1.87 -0.64
N ASP A 889 32.88 2.66 0.37
CA ASP A 889 33.80 3.10 1.44
C ASP A 889 34.41 1.91 2.22
N ALA A 890 33.67 0.81 2.35
CA ALA A 890 34.11 -0.44 2.99
C ALA A 890 34.81 -1.43 2.02
N GLY A 891 34.85 -1.14 0.72
CA GLY A 891 35.44 -2.03 -0.29
C GLY A 891 34.61 -3.30 -0.52
N VAL A 892 33.29 -3.16 -0.65
CA VAL A 892 32.34 -4.26 -0.92
C VAL A 892 31.84 -4.18 -2.36
N ASP A 893 31.87 -5.29 -3.08
CA ASP A 893 31.21 -5.42 -4.39
C ASP A 893 29.71 -5.72 -4.23
N PHE A 894 28.89 -5.14 -5.10
CA PHE A 894 27.43 -5.34 -5.12
C PHE A 894 26.86 -4.97 -6.48
N GLN A 895 25.72 -5.57 -6.83
CA GLN A 895 24.99 -5.23 -8.05
C GLN A 895 24.04 -4.05 -7.79
N ALA A 896 23.87 -3.17 -8.77
CA ALA A 896 23.04 -1.98 -8.65
C ALA A 896 22.21 -1.74 -9.92
N MET A 897 20.97 -1.27 -9.75
CA MET A 897 20.09 -0.87 -10.85
C MET A 897 19.28 0.36 -10.43
N TRP A 898 19.54 1.52 -11.06
CA TRP A 898 18.65 2.67 -10.93
C TRP A 898 17.62 2.67 -12.05
N TYR A 899 16.43 3.21 -11.76
CA TYR A 899 15.39 3.41 -12.75
C TYR A 899 15.16 4.90 -12.97
N THR A 900 15.58 5.41 -14.13
CA THR A 900 15.39 6.81 -14.51
C THR A 900 13.91 7.16 -14.48
N ASP A 901 13.58 8.23 -13.76
CA ASP A 901 12.25 8.85 -13.62
C ASP A 901 11.10 7.97 -13.07
N GLU A 902 11.40 6.74 -12.65
CA GLU A 902 10.43 5.94 -11.88
C GLU A 902 10.32 6.43 -10.43
N ASP A 903 9.10 6.34 -9.92
CA ASP A 903 8.74 6.61 -8.53
C ASP A 903 8.95 5.39 -7.62
N HIS A 904 8.45 5.47 -6.39
CA HIS A 904 8.54 4.39 -5.40
C HIS A 904 7.96 3.04 -5.86
N GLY A 905 7.01 3.04 -6.79
CA GLY A 905 6.35 1.84 -7.30
C GLY A 905 7.09 1.12 -8.41
N ILE A 906 8.03 1.80 -9.11
CA ILE A 906 8.72 1.30 -10.33
C ILE A 906 7.71 0.63 -11.27
N ALA A 907 6.63 1.37 -11.51
CA ALA A 907 5.33 0.86 -11.93
C ALA A 907 5.00 1.14 -13.40
N SER A 908 5.83 1.88 -14.15
CA SER A 908 5.61 1.98 -15.60
C SER A 908 5.69 0.61 -16.24
N SER A 909 4.90 0.36 -17.29
CA SER A 909 4.80 -0.98 -17.89
C SER A 909 6.18 -1.53 -18.30
N THR A 910 7.07 -0.67 -18.78
CA THR A 910 8.44 -1.02 -19.16
C THR A 910 9.37 -1.24 -17.97
N ALA A 911 9.34 -0.38 -16.94
CA ALA A 911 10.19 -0.54 -15.77
C ALA A 911 9.79 -1.78 -14.95
N HIS A 912 8.50 -1.99 -14.75
CA HIS A 912 7.91 -3.18 -14.12
C HIS A 912 8.36 -4.48 -14.82
N GLN A 913 8.37 -4.49 -16.16
CA GLN A 913 8.89 -5.64 -16.91
C GLN A 913 10.40 -5.83 -16.69
N HIS A 914 11.19 -4.76 -16.76
CA HIS A 914 12.64 -4.85 -16.60
C HIS A 914 13.05 -5.27 -15.18
N ILE A 915 12.39 -4.75 -14.12
CA ILE A 915 12.78 -5.03 -12.73
C ILE A 915 12.58 -6.49 -12.37
N TYR A 916 11.40 -7.07 -12.65
CA TYR A 916 11.17 -8.49 -12.39
C TYR A 916 12.00 -9.39 -13.29
N THR A 917 12.35 -8.99 -14.52
CA THR A 917 13.34 -9.72 -15.33
C THR A 917 14.74 -9.70 -14.70
N HIS A 918 15.25 -8.52 -14.33
CA HIS A 918 16.57 -8.37 -13.72
C HIS A 918 16.69 -9.11 -12.37
N MET A 919 15.67 -8.99 -11.52
CA MET A 919 15.58 -9.74 -10.26
C MET A 919 15.51 -11.26 -10.48
N SER A 920 14.79 -11.72 -11.52
CA SER A 920 14.72 -13.16 -11.85
C SER A 920 16.10 -13.70 -12.26
N HIS A 921 16.86 -12.97 -13.07
CA HIS A 921 18.23 -13.34 -13.43
C HIS A 921 19.13 -13.42 -12.19
N PHE A 922 19.06 -12.44 -11.29
CA PHE A 922 19.84 -12.45 -10.05
C PHE A 922 19.51 -13.64 -9.13
N ILE A 923 18.22 -13.94 -8.90
CA ILE A 923 17.82 -15.09 -8.08
C ILE A 923 18.25 -16.41 -8.73
N LYS A 924 18.07 -16.58 -10.05
CA LYS A 924 18.51 -17.79 -10.77
C LYS A 924 20.03 -17.97 -10.70
N GLN A 925 20.82 -16.92 -10.91
CA GLN A 925 22.28 -16.93 -10.76
C GLN A 925 22.70 -17.32 -9.33
N CYS A 926 22.13 -16.67 -8.32
CA CYS A 926 22.41 -16.96 -6.90
C CYS A 926 22.07 -18.42 -6.54
N PHE A 927 20.98 -18.98 -7.05
CA PHE A 927 20.59 -20.38 -6.82
C PHE A 927 21.20 -21.39 -7.81
N SER A 928 22.03 -20.92 -8.74
CA SER A 928 22.68 -21.71 -9.81
C SER A 928 21.68 -22.49 -10.68
N LEU A 929 20.57 -21.83 -11.02
CA LEU A 929 19.54 -22.30 -11.94
C LEU A 929 19.80 -21.76 -13.37
N PRO A 930 19.46 -22.51 -14.44
CA PRO A 930 19.72 -22.14 -15.83
C PRO A 930 18.75 -21.09 -16.38
#